data_AF-A0AAJ0GMT5-F1
#
_entry.id   AF-A0AAJ0GMT5-F1
#
_cell.length_a   1.000
_cell.length_b   1.000
_cell.length_c   1.000
_cell.angle_alpha   90.00
_cell.angle_beta   90.00
_cell.angle_gamma   90.00
#
_symmetry.space_group_name_H-M   'P 1'
#
loop_
_entity.id
_entity.type
_entity.pdbx_description
1 polymer ?
#
loop_
_entity_poly.entity_id
_entity_poly.type
_entity_poly.pdbx_seq_one_letter_code
_entity_poly.pdbx_strand_id
1 'polypeptide(L)'
;MPPQREHIPSSWALSPGQNDDGVLPSLRLSSSSDSSPPFEFSFETVRPNVFRTTFKSATHPVPPYPSVPRMESKLDGVQATVTSTDKSKKIQIGYVTADLDFAGETPLVSISIEGQKFPILQDVPNRGYVVDGDGVARYTRYNRKTLYVGLGEKAAPMNLAGRRFELSATDSFGYDVYRTDPLYKNIPLLINVTPDGCVATFSTSQGRGQYSIGSEMDGMWGPFKVYRHDYGGLEEYIIVGKTLKDIVQTYADLAGYPLLVPRWAFGYLSGGMKYSMLDDPPASEALLELARKFKEFDIPCSAHQMSSGYTVSAVPPKTRNVFTWNRHRFPDPEGWIREMHRQGIRLIANIKPYVIGSHPEYEKLKAAGALFTDPRTGETAVTKLWSAGGGESAPGGHIDFTSKAGFDWWYNGVKELAQQGIDCMWNDNNEYVITHDDWKCALDLPGLSIPSGAEKTPQVGVWGRNIHTELHGKASHDALVEVHPDVRPFVLTRSATAGTMRYAASTWSGDNVTSWPGMKGANALSLNAGMCLMQCYGHDIGGFEGEQPSPELLLRWVQLGIHSPRFAINCFKTASGDNSVGDVIEPWMYPSITHLVRRTIKRRYALIPYIYSLMLESHRCATPPQRWTGWGYESDPEVWTPEIMDGEMQYWFGDAMLVGGVYEPGVSKGRVYLPKAADAEHDEGFMNTNAPFQYLASGQWVDIDAEWHGAGIPVLARVGAAIPVGRDVQVLSPGEKENVADLPQDDYRGVEIFPPKGPSKNGQWHETTWYEDDGVSAVGKNRISSYTIAYTATGAAGEIKARFTRDESSGFEAPWKTLVVILPPGDMRKVVAEDGRDVVELGFDAQGRNRFELK
;
A
#
# COMPACT_ATOMS: atom_id res chain seq x y z
N MET A 1 -14.12 -21.18 15.93
CA MET A 1 -15.24 -20.29 15.58
C MET A 1 -16.24 -20.30 16.73
N PRO A 2 -16.74 -19.14 17.18
CA PRO A 2 -17.93 -19.13 18.02
C PRO A 2 -19.09 -19.87 17.33
N PRO A 3 -20.07 -20.39 18.07
CA PRO A 3 -21.23 -21.01 17.45
C PRO A 3 -21.94 -20.00 16.57
N GLN A 4 -22.18 -20.35 15.30
CA GLN A 4 -22.99 -19.55 14.38
C GLN A 4 -24.42 -19.47 14.94
N ARG A 5 -24.88 -18.26 15.26
CA ARG A 5 -26.16 -17.97 15.90
C ARG A 5 -27.00 -17.11 14.97
N GLU A 6 -27.33 -17.69 13.82
CA GLU A 6 -28.01 -16.98 12.74
C GLU A 6 -29.51 -16.86 12.94
N HIS A 7 -30.04 -15.66 12.73
CA HIS A 7 -31.46 -15.45 12.46
C HIS A 7 -31.65 -14.34 11.41
N ILE A 8 -32.74 -14.42 10.66
CA ILE A 8 -33.05 -13.49 9.56
C ILE A 8 -34.24 -12.63 9.98
N PRO A 9 -34.05 -11.33 10.26
CA PRO A 9 -35.17 -10.44 10.53
C PRO A 9 -36.09 -10.38 9.32
N SER A 10 -37.40 -10.41 9.57
CA SER A 10 -38.43 -10.52 8.53
C SER A 10 -39.51 -9.45 8.67
N SER A 11 -40.48 -9.48 7.74
CA SER A 11 -41.61 -8.55 7.69
C SER A 11 -41.17 -7.10 7.53
N TRP A 12 -40.39 -6.84 6.47
CA TRP A 12 -39.87 -5.52 6.15
C TRP A 12 -40.94 -4.60 5.55
N ALA A 13 -41.01 -3.38 6.07
CA ALA A 13 -41.87 -2.30 5.57
C ALA A 13 -41.10 -0.98 5.57
N LEU A 14 -41.58 0.01 4.82
CA LEU A 14 -41.02 1.36 4.84
C LEU A 14 -40.97 1.90 6.27
N SER A 15 -39.83 2.49 6.64
CA SER A 15 -39.64 3.05 7.98
C SER A 15 -40.65 4.19 8.25
N PRO A 16 -41.15 4.34 9.49
CA PRO A 16 -42.05 5.44 9.85
C PRO A 16 -41.49 6.81 9.48
N GLY A 17 -42.29 7.63 8.78
CA GLY A 17 -41.89 8.97 8.34
C GLY A 17 -41.15 9.04 7.00
N GLN A 18 -40.85 7.90 6.36
CA GLN A 18 -40.45 7.90 4.95
C GLN A 18 -41.70 7.94 4.06
N ASN A 19 -41.96 9.09 3.43
CA ASN A 19 -42.85 9.15 2.27
C ASN A 19 -42.03 8.73 1.05
N ASP A 20 -42.42 7.63 0.40
CA ASP A 20 -41.85 7.28 -0.90
C ASP A 20 -42.52 8.13 -1.98
N ASP A 21 -42.11 9.40 -2.10
CA ASP A 21 -42.60 10.32 -3.13
C ASP A 21 -42.18 9.87 -4.55
N GLY A 22 -41.51 8.72 -4.69
CA GLY A 22 -41.08 8.15 -5.97
C GLY A 22 -39.88 8.85 -6.62
N VAL A 23 -39.32 9.87 -5.97
CA VAL A 23 -38.22 10.70 -6.52
C VAL A 23 -36.88 10.45 -5.81
N LEU A 24 -36.91 10.04 -4.53
CA LEU A 24 -35.67 9.89 -3.75
C LEU A 24 -34.92 8.61 -4.14
N PRO A 25 -33.63 8.69 -4.52
CA PRO A 25 -32.80 7.53 -4.84
C PRO A 25 -32.26 6.87 -3.56
N SER A 26 -33.16 6.58 -2.61
CA SER A 26 -32.87 5.97 -1.31
C SER A 26 -34.07 5.15 -0.79
N LEU A 27 -33.80 4.21 0.10
CA LEU A 27 -34.76 3.33 0.76
C LEU A 27 -34.38 3.18 2.24
N ARG A 28 -35.37 3.22 3.15
CA ARG A 28 -35.23 2.80 4.53
C ARG A 28 -36.37 1.87 4.90
N LEU A 29 -36.03 0.75 5.53
CA LEU A 29 -36.96 -0.28 5.94
C LEU A 29 -36.78 -0.57 7.43
N SER A 30 -37.86 -0.99 8.07
CA SER A 30 -37.86 -1.54 9.42
C SER A 30 -38.45 -2.94 9.39
N SER A 31 -37.84 -3.88 10.11
CA SER A 31 -38.42 -5.20 10.40
C SER A 31 -39.44 -5.10 11.54
N SER A 32 -40.31 -6.10 11.69
CA SER A 32 -41.35 -6.11 12.73
C SER A 32 -41.34 -7.34 13.66
N SER A 33 -40.22 -8.07 13.79
CA SER A 33 -40.17 -9.36 14.50
C SER A 33 -40.42 -9.26 16.02
N ASP A 34 -41.11 -10.28 16.57
CA ASP A 34 -41.78 -10.28 17.89
C ASP A 34 -40.88 -10.47 19.14
N SER A 35 -39.54 -10.44 19.05
CA SER A 35 -38.66 -10.70 20.22
C SER A 35 -37.30 -10.01 20.24
N SER A 36 -37.04 -9.05 19.36
CA SER A 36 -35.81 -8.23 19.33
C SER A 36 -36.16 -6.80 18.95
N PRO A 37 -35.33 -5.79 19.31
CA PRO A 37 -35.51 -4.46 18.74
C PRO A 37 -35.54 -4.57 17.20
N PRO A 38 -36.41 -3.80 16.51
CA PRO A 38 -36.52 -3.88 15.07
C PRO A 38 -35.17 -3.57 14.43
N PHE A 39 -34.83 -4.33 13.38
CA PHE A 39 -33.70 -4.02 12.53
C PHE A 39 -34.11 -2.99 11.48
N GLU A 40 -33.19 -2.07 11.22
CA GLU A 40 -33.29 -1.07 10.18
C GLU A 40 -32.36 -1.46 9.03
N PHE A 41 -32.88 -1.38 7.81
CA PHE A 41 -32.10 -1.48 6.59
C PHE A 41 -32.18 -0.16 5.86
N SER A 42 -31.05 0.35 5.36
CA SER A 42 -31.05 1.50 4.46
C SER A 42 -30.21 1.24 3.23
N PHE A 43 -30.66 1.76 2.10
CA PHE A 43 -29.87 1.88 0.88
C PHE A 43 -29.96 3.31 0.37
N GLU A 44 -28.84 3.96 0.08
CA GLU A 44 -28.85 5.31 -0.46
C GLU A 44 -27.81 5.50 -1.56
N THR A 45 -28.18 6.29 -2.57
CA THR A 45 -27.25 6.73 -3.61
C THR A 45 -26.48 7.93 -3.09
N VAL A 46 -25.16 7.76 -2.90
CA VAL A 46 -24.28 8.80 -2.35
C VAL A 46 -23.63 9.61 -3.47
N ARG A 47 -23.23 8.94 -4.54
CA ARG A 47 -22.70 9.48 -5.80
C ARG A 47 -23.29 8.67 -6.97
N PRO A 48 -23.14 9.10 -8.23
CA PRO A 48 -23.65 8.36 -9.38
C PRO A 48 -23.24 6.88 -9.45
N ASN A 49 -22.08 6.54 -8.92
CA ASN A 49 -21.52 5.20 -8.91
C ASN A 49 -21.18 4.68 -7.50
N VAL A 50 -21.65 5.36 -6.44
CA VAL A 50 -21.41 4.96 -5.04
C VAL A 50 -22.72 4.90 -4.28
N PHE A 51 -22.98 3.76 -3.66
CA PHE A 51 -24.14 3.52 -2.82
C PHE A 51 -23.69 3.18 -1.40
N ARG A 52 -24.50 3.51 -0.41
CA ARG A 52 -24.27 3.10 0.99
C ARG A 52 -25.43 2.25 1.47
N THR A 53 -25.09 1.11 2.06
CA THR A 53 -26.04 0.20 2.69
C THR A 53 -25.77 0.13 4.18
N THR A 54 -26.81 0.20 5.00
CA THR A 54 -26.70 -0.12 6.43
C THR A 54 -27.70 -1.20 6.83
N PHE A 55 -27.31 -2.04 7.79
CA PHE A 55 -28.17 -3.03 8.43
C PHE A 55 -27.83 -3.06 9.92
N LYS A 56 -28.75 -2.56 10.75
CA LYS A 56 -28.44 -2.24 12.15
C LYS A 56 -29.66 -2.39 13.05
N SER A 57 -29.45 -2.42 14.36
CA SER A 57 -30.50 -2.29 15.37
C SER A 57 -29.94 -1.61 16.63
N ALA A 58 -30.78 -1.39 17.64
CA ALA A 58 -30.32 -0.85 18.92
C ALA A 58 -29.29 -1.75 19.63
N THR A 59 -29.33 -3.07 19.38
CA THR A 59 -28.35 -4.03 19.91
C THR A 59 -27.17 -4.26 18.95
N HIS A 60 -27.33 -3.91 17.68
CA HIS A 60 -26.31 -4.06 16.63
C HIS A 60 -26.07 -2.71 15.96
N PRO A 61 -25.47 -1.72 16.66
CA PRO A 61 -25.19 -0.43 16.06
C PRO A 61 -24.15 -0.56 14.96
N VAL A 62 -24.24 0.27 13.93
CA VAL A 62 -23.17 0.44 12.94
C VAL A 62 -21.83 0.79 13.61
N PRO A 63 -20.67 0.53 12.96
CA PRO A 63 -19.36 0.86 13.52
C PRO A 63 -19.34 2.26 14.17
N PRO A 64 -19.01 2.38 15.47
CA PRO A 64 -19.04 3.66 16.18
C PRO A 64 -18.03 4.66 15.64
N TYR A 65 -16.91 4.15 15.14
CA TYR A 65 -15.83 4.92 14.52
C TYR A 65 -15.52 4.31 13.14
N PRO A 66 -16.14 4.81 12.06
CA PRO A 66 -15.89 4.30 10.71
C PRO A 66 -14.47 4.68 10.26
N SER A 67 -13.77 3.75 9.59
CA SER A 67 -12.41 3.94 9.08
C SER A 67 -12.29 5.01 7.98
N VAL A 68 -13.42 5.46 7.43
CA VAL A 68 -13.52 6.61 6.53
C VAL A 68 -14.62 7.54 7.01
N PRO A 69 -14.52 8.87 6.77
CA PRO A 69 -15.62 9.78 7.05
C PRO A 69 -16.90 9.35 6.32
N ARG A 70 -18.05 9.44 6.98
CA ARG A 70 -19.34 9.17 6.33
C ARG A 70 -19.59 10.21 5.25
N MET A 71 -19.66 9.78 4.00
CA MET A 71 -19.96 10.68 2.89
C MET A 71 -21.41 11.16 2.96
N GLU A 72 -21.59 12.47 2.79
CA GLU A 72 -22.90 13.05 2.48
C GLU A 72 -23.26 12.78 1.02
N SER A 73 -24.55 12.55 0.75
CA SER A 73 -25.06 12.36 -0.60
C SER A 73 -24.97 13.66 -1.39
N LYS A 74 -24.38 13.60 -2.59
CA LYS A 74 -24.24 14.73 -3.52
C LYS A 74 -24.60 14.26 -4.92
N LEU A 75 -25.80 14.64 -5.35
CA LEU A 75 -26.41 14.22 -6.63
C LEU A 75 -26.84 15.43 -7.48
N ASP A 76 -26.28 16.61 -7.20
CA ASP A 76 -26.61 17.84 -7.90
C ASP A 76 -26.35 17.71 -9.40
N GLY A 77 -27.36 18.01 -10.22
CA GLY A 77 -27.28 17.89 -11.68
C GLY A 77 -27.30 16.45 -12.21
N VAL A 78 -27.45 15.44 -11.35
CA VAL A 78 -27.53 14.04 -11.77
C VAL A 78 -28.98 13.62 -11.88
N GLN A 79 -29.41 13.21 -13.08
CA GLN A 79 -30.74 12.65 -13.27
C GLN A 79 -30.77 11.18 -12.89
N ALA A 80 -31.58 10.85 -11.89
CA ALA A 80 -31.92 9.48 -11.54
C ALA A 80 -33.36 9.18 -11.95
N THR A 81 -33.60 8.01 -12.52
CA THR A 81 -34.95 7.50 -12.75
C THR A 81 -35.28 6.50 -11.64
N VAL A 82 -36.26 6.81 -10.81
CA VAL A 82 -36.71 5.95 -9.71
C VAL A 82 -38.08 5.38 -10.04
N THR A 83 -38.25 4.08 -9.85
CA THR A 83 -39.55 3.40 -9.96
C THR A 83 -39.76 2.59 -8.70
N SER A 84 -40.94 2.68 -8.08
CA SER A 84 -41.20 2.04 -6.78
C SER A 84 -42.56 1.36 -6.76
N THR A 85 -42.64 0.27 -6.01
CA THR A 85 -43.87 -0.44 -5.64
C THR A 85 -43.94 -0.50 -4.12
N ASP A 86 -44.98 -1.14 -3.57
CA ASP A 86 -45.07 -1.40 -2.13
C ASP A 86 -44.02 -2.40 -1.62
N LYS A 87 -43.33 -3.12 -2.52
CA LYS A 87 -42.36 -4.19 -2.18
C LYS A 87 -41.03 -4.12 -2.92
N SER A 88 -40.80 -3.13 -3.77
CA SER A 88 -39.55 -2.97 -4.50
C SER A 88 -39.27 -1.53 -4.89
N LYS A 89 -37.99 -1.22 -5.13
CA LYS A 89 -37.52 0.05 -5.66
C LYS A 89 -36.39 -0.17 -6.66
N LYS A 90 -36.52 0.38 -7.86
CA LYS A 90 -35.47 0.44 -8.87
C LYS A 90 -34.95 1.88 -8.97
N ILE A 91 -33.63 2.05 -8.96
CA ILE A 91 -32.93 3.32 -9.12
C ILE A 91 -31.98 3.18 -10.32
N GLN A 92 -32.25 3.89 -11.40
CA GLN A 92 -31.34 4.03 -12.54
C GLN A 92 -30.59 5.36 -12.44
N ILE A 93 -29.27 5.32 -12.48
CA ILE A 93 -28.41 6.49 -12.43
C ILE A 93 -27.19 6.31 -13.33
N GLY A 94 -27.07 7.15 -14.36
CA GLY A 94 -26.07 6.94 -15.42
C GLY A 94 -26.17 5.53 -16.01
N TYR A 95 -25.03 4.82 -16.04
CA TYR A 95 -24.91 3.45 -16.54
C TYR A 95 -25.21 2.36 -15.49
N VAL A 96 -25.66 2.74 -14.29
CA VAL A 96 -25.86 1.81 -13.16
C VAL A 96 -27.35 1.69 -12.81
N THR A 97 -27.81 0.46 -12.62
CA THR A 97 -29.14 0.15 -12.07
C THR A 97 -28.98 -0.51 -10.70
N ALA A 98 -29.62 0.04 -9.68
CA ALA A 98 -29.80 -0.62 -8.39
C ALA A 98 -31.26 -1.10 -8.25
N ASP A 99 -31.42 -2.41 -8.09
CA ASP A 99 -32.70 -3.09 -7.85
C ASP A 99 -32.78 -3.51 -6.38
N LEU A 100 -33.77 -2.99 -5.66
CA LEU A 100 -34.03 -3.25 -4.26
C LEU A 100 -35.35 -4.03 -4.13
N ASP A 101 -35.29 -5.28 -3.72
CA ASP A 101 -36.46 -6.14 -3.49
C ASP A 101 -36.61 -6.41 -2.00
N PHE A 102 -37.78 -6.09 -1.44
CA PHE A 102 -38.13 -6.33 -0.05
C PHE A 102 -39.51 -6.99 0.08
N ALA A 103 -39.90 -7.77 -0.94
CA ALA A 103 -41.08 -8.63 -0.93
C ALA A 103 -40.87 -9.91 -0.09
N GLY A 104 -39.63 -10.38 -0.03
CA GLY A 104 -39.25 -11.61 0.67
C GLY A 104 -38.96 -11.44 2.16
N GLU A 105 -38.28 -12.43 2.74
CA GLU A 105 -37.93 -12.43 4.17
C GLU A 105 -36.88 -11.38 4.52
N THR A 106 -35.97 -11.03 3.61
CA THR A 106 -34.88 -10.07 3.82
C THR A 106 -34.77 -9.15 2.61
N PRO A 107 -34.41 -7.86 2.78
CA PRO A 107 -34.17 -6.98 1.65
C PRO A 107 -32.99 -7.51 0.81
N LEU A 108 -33.10 -7.35 -0.50
CA LEU A 108 -32.10 -7.81 -1.47
C LEU A 108 -31.68 -6.62 -2.34
N VAL A 109 -30.37 -6.47 -2.48
CA VAL A 109 -29.73 -5.51 -3.38
C VAL A 109 -29.17 -6.26 -4.59
N SER A 110 -29.52 -5.80 -5.79
CA SER A 110 -28.85 -6.17 -7.04
C SER A 110 -28.34 -4.93 -7.76
N ILE A 111 -27.11 -4.97 -8.26
CA ILE A 111 -26.48 -3.89 -9.00
C ILE A 111 -26.14 -4.39 -10.40
N SER A 112 -26.60 -3.67 -11.42
CA SER A 112 -26.33 -3.97 -12.83
C SER A 112 -25.62 -2.81 -13.51
N ILE A 113 -24.77 -3.14 -14.48
CA ILE A 113 -24.13 -2.18 -15.38
C ILE A 113 -24.83 -2.29 -16.74
N GLU A 114 -25.12 -1.15 -17.38
CA GLU A 114 -25.75 -1.09 -18.70
C GLU A 114 -25.05 -1.99 -19.72
N GLY A 115 -25.83 -2.75 -20.49
CA GLY A 115 -25.32 -3.71 -21.47
C GLY A 115 -24.96 -5.09 -20.92
N GLN A 116 -24.83 -5.25 -19.60
CA GLN A 116 -24.61 -6.58 -19.01
C GLN A 116 -25.91 -7.39 -18.92
N LYS A 117 -25.79 -8.72 -19.13
CA LYS A 117 -26.92 -9.65 -19.09
C LYS A 117 -27.37 -9.98 -17.66
N PHE A 118 -26.46 -9.95 -16.70
CA PHE A 118 -26.70 -10.32 -15.31
C PHE A 118 -26.16 -9.23 -14.38
N PRO A 119 -26.74 -9.04 -13.18
CA PRO A 119 -26.20 -8.13 -12.19
C PRO A 119 -24.75 -8.48 -11.81
N ILE A 120 -23.91 -7.47 -11.67
CA ILE A 120 -22.51 -7.64 -11.25
C ILE A 120 -22.38 -7.89 -9.74
N LEU A 121 -23.37 -7.44 -8.96
CA LEU A 121 -23.55 -7.75 -7.54
C LEU A 121 -25.00 -8.14 -7.29
N GLN A 122 -25.23 -9.19 -6.51
CA GLN A 122 -26.56 -9.61 -6.11
C GLN A 122 -26.52 -10.29 -4.74
N ASP A 123 -27.40 -9.90 -3.83
CA ASP A 123 -27.59 -10.60 -2.55
C ASP A 123 -28.21 -12.00 -2.76
N VAL A 124 -27.87 -12.96 -1.88
CA VAL A 124 -28.47 -14.31 -1.92
C VAL A 124 -29.94 -14.25 -1.48
N PRO A 125 -30.90 -14.76 -2.26
CA PRO A 125 -32.31 -14.71 -1.88
C PRO A 125 -32.58 -15.41 -0.55
N ASN A 126 -33.47 -14.84 0.27
CA ASN A 126 -33.80 -15.29 1.63
C ASN A 126 -32.61 -15.37 2.60
N ARG A 127 -31.43 -14.83 2.25
CA ARG A 127 -30.25 -14.84 3.13
C ARG A 127 -29.35 -13.60 2.99
N GLY A 128 -29.82 -12.54 2.31
CA GLY A 128 -29.03 -11.35 2.01
C GLY A 128 -28.40 -10.69 3.25
N TYR A 129 -29.19 -10.46 4.29
CA TYR A 129 -28.75 -9.89 5.57
C TYR A 129 -29.19 -10.78 6.72
N VAL A 130 -28.24 -11.17 7.56
CA VAL A 130 -28.41 -12.13 8.65
C VAL A 130 -27.79 -11.55 9.92
N VAL A 131 -28.46 -11.74 11.05
CA VAL A 131 -27.87 -11.44 12.37
C VAL A 131 -27.16 -12.69 12.86
N ASP A 132 -25.91 -12.57 13.28
CA ASP A 132 -25.08 -13.70 13.72
C ASP A 132 -24.44 -13.39 15.07
N GLY A 133 -25.07 -13.85 16.16
CA GLY A 133 -24.61 -13.59 17.51
C GLY A 133 -24.65 -12.10 17.88
N ASP A 134 -23.47 -11.53 18.20
CA ASP A 134 -23.30 -10.10 18.51
C ASP A 134 -23.04 -9.25 17.26
N GLY A 135 -22.94 -9.89 16.10
CA GLY A 135 -22.59 -9.28 14.82
C GLY A 135 -23.62 -9.59 13.72
N VAL A 136 -23.20 -9.40 12.47
CA VAL A 136 -24.06 -9.58 11.29
C VAL A 136 -23.29 -10.21 10.14
N ALA A 137 -24.02 -10.82 9.21
CA ALA A 137 -23.48 -11.38 7.98
C ALA A 137 -24.25 -10.89 6.74
N ARG A 138 -23.53 -10.64 5.66
CA ARG A 138 -24.08 -10.34 4.32
C ARG A 138 -23.71 -11.45 3.34
N TYR A 139 -24.70 -12.09 2.74
CA TYR A 139 -24.50 -13.12 1.72
C TYR A 139 -24.78 -12.57 0.32
N THR A 140 -23.81 -12.68 -0.58
CA THR A 140 -23.92 -12.28 -1.98
C THR A 140 -23.56 -13.42 -2.92
N ARG A 141 -24.12 -13.41 -4.13
CA ARG A 141 -23.81 -14.40 -5.17
C ARG A 141 -22.32 -14.38 -5.52
N TYR A 142 -21.76 -15.55 -5.79
CA TYR A 142 -20.41 -15.69 -6.31
C TYR A 142 -20.42 -15.72 -7.84
N ASN A 143 -19.74 -14.76 -8.46
CA ASN A 143 -19.53 -14.73 -9.90
C ASN A 143 -18.33 -15.62 -10.25
N ARG A 144 -18.52 -16.60 -11.13
CA ARG A 144 -17.46 -17.50 -11.59
C ARG A 144 -16.64 -16.84 -12.70
N LYS A 145 -15.37 -17.24 -12.84
CA LYS A 145 -14.44 -16.76 -13.87
C LYS A 145 -14.23 -15.24 -13.83
N THR A 146 -14.25 -14.65 -12.65
CA THR A 146 -13.95 -13.24 -12.41
C THR A 146 -12.73 -13.13 -11.50
N LEU A 147 -12.06 -12.00 -11.57
CA LEU A 147 -10.93 -11.69 -10.70
C LEU A 147 -11.47 -11.04 -9.43
N TYR A 148 -11.13 -11.61 -8.27
CA TYR A 148 -11.42 -11.00 -6.97
C TYR A 148 -10.13 -10.47 -6.37
N VAL A 149 -10.11 -9.19 -6.00
CA VAL A 149 -8.92 -8.49 -5.47
C VAL A 149 -9.29 -7.55 -4.33
N GLY A 150 -8.29 -7.03 -3.63
CA GLY A 150 -8.43 -6.14 -2.49
C GLY A 150 -8.09 -6.84 -1.18
N LEU A 151 -8.89 -6.59 -0.15
CA LEU A 151 -8.71 -7.02 1.23
C LEU A 151 -7.40 -6.55 1.91
N GLY A 152 -6.74 -5.54 1.32
CA GLY A 152 -5.46 -5.04 1.76
C GLY A 152 -4.32 -5.99 1.39
N GLU A 153 -3.64 -6.51 2.41
CA GLU A 153 -2.57 -7.49 2.25
C GLU A 153 -3.08 -8.86 2.70
N LYS A 154 -3.10 -9.81 1.77
CA LYS A 154 -3.56 -11.18 2.00
C LYS A 154 -2.61 -12.19 1.38
N ALA A 155 -2.64 -13.42 1.89
CA ALA A 155 -1.86 -14.53 1.37
C ALA A 155 -2.01 -14.64 -0.15
N ALA A 156 -0.89 -14.85 -0.85
CA ALA A 156 -0.83 -15.06 -2.29
C ALA A 156 -1.63 -16.33 -2.69
N PRO A 157 -2.10 -16.42 -3.96
CA PRO A 157 -1.93 -15.47 -5.06
C PRO A 157 -2.81 -14.22 -4.95
N MET A 158 -2.74 -13.31 -5.94
CA MET A 158 -3.51 -12.06 -5.98
C MET A 158 -5.02 -12.32 -6.05
N ASN A 159 -5.46 -13.29 -6.87
CA ASN A 159 -6.87 -13.61 -7.05
C ASN A 159 -7.46 -14.32 -5.83
N LEU A 160 -8.33 -13.62 -5.09
CA LEU A 160 -8.97 -14.05 -3.84
C LEU A 160 -10.08 -15.11 -4.02
N ALA A 161 -10.42 -15.46 -5.27
CA ALA A 161 -11.44 -16.44 -5.61
C ALA A 161 -11.23 -17.81 -4.92
N GLY A 162 -12.32 -18.40 -4.41
CA GLY A 162 -12.33 -19.75 -3.83
C GLY A 162 -11.65 -19.86 -2.47
N ARG A 163 -11.36 -18.74 -1.80
CA ARG A 163 -10.61 -18.68 -0.54
C ARG A 163 -11.37 -17.94 0.55
N ARG A 164 -10.90 -18.11 1.78
CA ARG A 164 -11.44 -17.52 3.01
C ARG A 164 -10.35 -16.70 3.69
N PHE A 165 -10.72 -15.54 4.22
CA PHE A 165 -9.80 -14.58 4.83
C PHE A 165 -10.39 -14.01 6.12
N GLU A 166 -9.59 -13.97 7.17
CA GLU A 166 -9.85 -13.26 8.41
C GLU A 166 -9.63 -11.76 8.17
N LEU A 167 -10.62 -10.94 8.52
CA LEU A 167 -10.52 -9.48 8.53
C LEU A 167 -10.05 -9.03 9.91
N SER A 168 -8.76 -9.16 10.12
CA SER A 168 -8.04 -8.73 11.32
C SER A 168 -6.58 -8.48 10.95
N ALA A 169 -5.87 -7.76 11.80
CA ALA A 169 -4.42 -7.70 11.78
C ALA A 169 -3.83 -8.58 12.90
N THR A 170 -2.67 -9.19 12.67
CA THR A 170 -1.90 -9.89 13.72
C THR A 170 -0.40 -9.84 13.42
N ASP A 171 0.41 -10.12 14.45
CA ASP A 171 1.86 -10.26 14.34
C ASP A 171 2.22 -11.62 13.73
N SER A 172 2.24 -11.70 12.39
CA SER A 172 2.50 -12.93 11.64
C SER A 172 4.00 -13.11 11.34
N PHE A 173 4.83 -13.08 12.38
CA PHE A 173 6.28 -13.24 12.28
C PHE A 173 6.65 -14.52 11.52
N GLY A 174 7.44 -14.41 10.44
CA GLY A 174 7.85 -15.57 9.64
C GLY A 174 6.70 -16.23 8.89
N TYR A 175 5.76 -15.44 8.34
CA TYR A 175 4.58 -15.97 7.68
C TYR A 175 4.89 -16.77 6.39
N ASP A 176 4.12 -17.83 6.15
CA ASP A 176 4.06 -18.51 4.86
C ASP A 176 3.18 -17.67 3.92
N VAL A 177 3.77 -17.18 2.84
CA VAL A 177 3.12 -16.25 1.90
C VAL A 177 1.85 -16.80 1.26
N TYR A 178 1.67 -18.14 1.20
CA TYR A 178 0.51 -18.79 0.58
C TYR A 178 -0.52 -19.28 1.59
N ARG A 179 -0.12 -19.50 2.84
CA ARG A 179 -0.94 -20.23 3.82
C ARG A 179 -1.32 -19.42 5.05
N THR A 180 -0.55 -18.40 5.41
CA THR A 180 -0.78 -17.62 6.62
C THR A 180 -1.75 -16.48 6.35
N ASP A 181 -2.87 -16.47 7.06
CA ASP A 181 -3.81 -15.36 7.18
C ASP A 181 -4.48 -15.44 8.58
N PRO A 182 -4.71 -14.32 9.29
CA PRO A 182 -4.46 -12.93 8.89
C PRO A 182 -2.97 -12.55 8.81
N LEU A 183 -2.70 -11.45 8.12
CA LEU A 183 -1.41 -10.76 8.09
C LEU A 183 -1.51 -9.44 8.87
N TYR A 184 -0.75 -8.41 8.49
CA TYR A 184 -0.58 -7.21 9.32
C TYR A 184 -1.66 -6.14 9.10
N LYS A 185 -2.45 -6.23 8.02
CA LYS A 185 -3.37 -5.17 7.59
C LYS A 185 -4.81 -5.63 7.56
N ASN A 186 -5.72 -4.70 7.85
CA ASN A 186 -7.16 -4.92 7.81
C ASN A 186 -7.87 -3.86 6.97
N ILE A 187 -8.12 -4.16 5.69
CA ILE A 187 -8.88 -3.28 4.79
C ILE A 187 -10.00 -4.11 4.16
N PRO A 188 -11.24 -4.04 4.67
CA PRO A 188 -12.35 -4.86 4.17
C PRO A 188 -12.96 -4.27 2.88
N LEU A 189 -12.14 -4.07 1.84
CA LEU A 189 -12.50 -3.68 0.48
C LEU A 189 -12.38 -4.90 -0.43
N LEU A 190 -13.47 -5.46 -0.93
CA LEU A 190 -13.45 -6.56 -1.90
C LEU A 190 -13.93 -6.06 -3.26
N ILE A 191 -13.13 -6.28 -4.30
CA ILE A 191 -13.43 -5.87 -5.67
C ILE A 191 -13.67 -7.11 -6.53
N ASN A 192 -14.79 -7.15 -7.23
CA ASN A 192 -15.08 -8.11 -8.30
C ASN A 192 -14.83 -7.42 -9.65
N VAL A 193 -13.90 -7.96 -10.42
CA VAL A 193 -13.44 -7.41 -11.70
C VAL A 193 -13.79 -8.38 -12.83
N THR A 194 -14.46 -7.88 -13.86
CA THR A 194 -14.79 -8.62 -15.09
C THR A 194 -14.34 -7.81 -16.32
N PRO A 195 -14.30 -8.42 -17.53
CA PRO A 195 -14.02 -7.68 -18.76
C PRO A 195 -15.00 -6.54 -19.03
N ASP A 196 -16.23 -6.63 -18.51
CA ASP A 196 -17.34 -5.73 -18.82
C ASP A 196 -17.63 -4.73 -17.68
N GLY A 197 -16.88 -4.76 -16.59
CA GLY A 197 -17.06 -3.84 -15.47
C GLY A 197 -16.57 -4.35 -14.12
N CYS A 198 -16.63 -3.47 -13.12
CA CYS A 198 -16.16 -3.73 -11.77
C CYS A 198 -17.20 -3.33 -10.72
N VAL A 199 -17.25 -4.06 -9.62
CA VAL A 199 -18.01 -3.66 -8.42
C VAL A 199 -17.20 -3.97 -7.16
N ALA A 200 -17.14 -3.03 -6.23
CA ALA A 200 -16.51 -3.21 -4.94
C ALA A 200 -17.51 -3.08 -3.80
N THR A 201 -17.27 -3.83 -2.72
CA THR A 201 -17.94 -3.71 -1.42
C THR A 201 -16.89 -3.33 -0.38
N PHE A 202 -17.12 -2.25 0.36
CA PHE A 202 -16.20 -1.74 1.37
C PHE A 202 -16.90 -1.51 2.70
N SER A 203 -16.51 -2.26 3.73
CA SER A 203 -16.99 -2.04 5.10
C SER A 203 -16.17 -0.96 5.80
N THR A 204 -16.82 -0.06 6.53
CA THR A 204 -16.10 0.97 7.30
C THR A 204 -15.60 0.46 8.65
N SER A 205 -15.93 -0.78 9.03
CA SER A 205 -15.61 -1.30 10.36
C SER A 205 -14.10 -1.41 10.63
N GLN A 206 -13.70 -1.01 11.84
CA GLN A 206 -12.39 -1.29 12.41
C GLN A 206 -12.36 -2.62 13.20
N GLY A 207 -13.52 -3.30 13.28
CA GLY A 207 -13.73 -4.56 13.98
C GLY A 207 -13.18 -5.77 13.26
N ARG A 208 -13.24 -6.90 13.95
CA ARG A 208 -12.86 -8.21 13.41
C ARG A 208 -14.00 -8.79 12.58
N GLY A 209 -13.65 -9.57 11.57
CA GLY A 209 -14.64 -10.29 10.79
C GLY A 209 -13.97 -11.25 9.84
N GLN A 210 -14.68 -11.64 8.80
CA GLN A 210 -14.20 -12.63 7.86
C GLN A 210 -14.92 -12.52 6.51
N TYR A 211 -14.18 -12.78 5.43
CA TYR A 211 -14.74 -13.04 4.11
C TYR A 211 -14.53 -14.49 3.70
N SER A 212 -15.57 -15.12 3.18
CA SER A 212 -15.45 -16.32 2.35
C SER A 212 -15.89 -15.95 0.94
N ILE A 213 -15.05 -16.21 -0.06
CA ILE A 213 -15.23 -15.74 -1.43
C ILE A 213 -15.40 -16.96 -2.34
N GLY A 214 -16.60 -17.53 -2.36
CA GLY A 214 -16.89 -18.72 -3.16
C GLY A 214 -16.31 -20.03 -2.60
N SER A 215 -15.63 -20.00 -1.44
CA SER A 215 -15.17 -21.20 -0.73
C SER A 215 -16.29 -21.93 0.02
N GLU A 216 -17.36 -21.21 0.40
CA GLU A 216 -18.56 -21.80 0.98
C GLU A 216 -19.64 -21.97 -0.10
N MET A 217 -20.42 -23.06 0.01
CA MET A 217 -21.52 -23.35 -0.90
C MET A 217 -22.60 -24.20 -0.25
N ASP A 218 -23.80 -24.13 -0.80
CA ASP A 218 -24.88 -25.07 -0.50
C ASP A 218 -25.59 -25.55 -1.80
N GLY A 219 -26.45 -26.56 -1.67
CA GLY A 219 -27.13 -27.17 -2.81
C GLY A 219 -28.21 -26.29 -3.45
N MET A 220 -28.72 -25.27 -2.75
CA MET A 220 -29.78 -24.39 -3.23
C MET A 220 -29.21 -23.20 -4.01
N TRP A 221 -28.10 -22.64 -3.56
CA TRP A 221 -27.53 -21.41 -4.10
C TRP A 221 -26.16 -21.56 -4.74
N GLY A 222 -25.55 -22.74 -4.63
CA GLY A 222 -24.18 -22.97 -5.09
C GLY A 222 -23.18 -22.19 -4.24
N PRO A 223 -21.99 -21.87 -4.79
CA PRO A 223 -21.02 -21.04 -4.09
C PRO A 223 -21.54 -19.61 -3.91
N PHE A 224 -21.23 -19.01 -2.78
CA PHE A 224 -21.56 -17.63 -2.45
C PHE A 224 -20.36 -16.92 -1.83
N LYS A 225 -20.44 -15.58 -1.79
CA LYS A 225 -19.58 -14.76 -0.95
C LYS A 225 -20.32 -14.45 0.33
N VAL A 226 -19.61 -14.48 1.46
CA VAL A 226 -20.18 -14.07 2.74
C VAL A 226 -19.18 -13.20 3.49
N TYR A 227 -19.63 -12.01 3.88
CA TYR A 227 -18.94 -11.14 4.84
C TYR A 227 -19.58 -11.36 6.20
N ARG A 228 -18.80 -11.75 7.20
CA ARG A 228 -19.24 -11.85 8.60
C ARG A 228 -18.49 -10.80 9.41
N HIS A 229 -19.23 -9.98 10.15
CA HIS A 229 -18.69 -9.00 11.06
C HIS A 229 -18.96 -9.48 12.49
N ASP A 230 -17.93 -9.56 13.33
CA ASP A 230 -18.05 -10.23 14.63
C ASP A 230 -18.92 -9.45 15.64
N TYR A 231 -19.01 -8.11 15.49
CA TYR A 231 -19.71 -7.24 16.42
C TYR A 231 -20.48 -6.12 15.71
N GLY A 232 -21.67 -5.79 16.21
CA GLY A 232 -22.46 -4.67 15.73
C GLY A 232 -23.13 -4.91 14.38
N GLY A 233 -23.64 -3.83 13.80
CA GLY A 233 -24.31 -3.81 12.51
C GLY A 233 -23.35 -3.65 11.33
N LEU A 234 -23.93 -3.53 10.14
CA LEU A 234 -23.22 -3.33 8.88
C LEU A 234 -23.36 -1.88 8.41
N GLU A 235 -22.25 -1.28 8.01
CA GLU A 235 -22.21 -0.12 7.12
C GLU A 235 -21.23 -0.45 6.00
N GLU A 236 -21.72 -0.48 4.77
CA GLU A 236 -20.94 -0.86 3.59
C GLU A 236 -21.18 0.11 2.44
N TYR A 237 -20.10 0.49 1.75
CA TYR A 237 -20.17 1.19 0.48
C TYR A 237 -20.09 0.21 -0.68
N ILE A 238 -20.95 0.40 -1.68
CA ILE A 238 -20.91 -0.31 -2.95
C ILE A 238 -20.42 0.68 -4.00
N ILE A 239 -19.32 0.37 -4.67
CA ILE A 239 -18.67 1.22 -5.67
C ILE A 239 -18.75 0.51 -7.02
N VAL A 240 -19.19 1.19 -8.07
CA VAL A 240 -19.30 0.63 -9.42
C VAL A 240 -18.35 1.36 -10.35
N GLY A 241 -17.59 0.62 -11.15
CA GLY A 241 -16.61 1.16 -12.10
C GLY A 241 -16.68 0.43 -13.43
N LYS A 242 -16.25 1.07 -14.51
CA LYS A 242 -16.05 0.39 -15.80
C LYS A 242 -14.72 -0.35 -15.78
N THR A 243 -13.74 0.20 -15.09
CA THR A 243 -12.40 -0.36 -14.93
C THR A 243 -12.00 -0.47 -13.46
N LEU A 244 -10.94 -1.23 -13.18
CA LEU A 244 -10.36 -1.29 -11.83
C LEU A 244 -9.82 0.08 -11.40
N LYS A 245 -9.30 0.89 -12.34
CA LYS A 245 -8.89 2.28 -12.09
C LYS A 245 -10.02 3.11 -11.51
N ASP A 246 -11.23 3.02 -12.09
CA ASP A 246 -12.40 3.78 -11.61
C ASP A 246 -12.76 3.43 -10.16
N ILE A 247 -12.67 2.14 -9.81
CA ILE A 247 -12.91 1.67 -8.43
C ILE A 247 -11.87 2.26 -7.48
N VAL A 248 -10.58 2.15 -7.79
CA VAL A 248 -9.49 2.63 -6.91
C VAL A 248 -9.56 4.15 -6.74
N GLN A 249 -9.86 4.90 -7.80
CA GLN A 249 -10.04 6.35 -7.74
C GLN A 249 -11.25 6.75 -6.89
N THR A 250 -12.40 6.10 -7.13
CA THR A 250 -13.60 6.37 -6.34
C THR A 250 -13.37 5.99 -4.87
N TYR A 251 -12.67 4.88 -4.60
CA TYR A 251 -12.27 4.47 -3.24
C TYR A 251 -11.38 5.52 -2.57
N ALA A 252 -10.47 6.16 -3.30
CA ALA A 252 -9.68 7.27 -2.77
C ALA A 252 -10.52 8.50 -2.41
N ASP A 253 -11.60 8.79 -3.16
CA ASP A 253 -12.55 9.85 -2.80
C ASP A 253 -13.26 9.57 -1.46
N LEU A 254 -13.39 8.30 -1.08
CA LEU A 254 -13.93 7.87 0.22
C LEU A 254 -12.86 7.87 1.32
N ALA A 255 -11.73 7.20 1.08
CA ALA A 255 -10.74 6.88 2.11
C ALA A 255 -9.69 7.98 2.32
N GLY A 256 -9.46 8.82 1.30
CA GLY A 256 -8.36 9.76 1.21
C GLY A 256 -7.31 9.28 0.21
N TYR A 257 -6.73 10.23 -0.53
CA TYR A 257 -5.68 9.94 -1.50
C TYR A 257 -4.35 9.62 -0.79
N PRO A 258 -3.48 8.78 -1.38
CA PRO A 258 -2.15 8.48 -0.83
C PRO A 258 -1.36 9.74 -0.48
N LEU A 259 -0.67 9.75 0.66
CA LEU A 259 0.13 10.90 1.10
C LEU A 259 1.41 11.07 0.25
N LEU A 260 1.91 12.30 0.20
CA LEU A 260 3.22 12.59 -0.37
C LEU A 260 4.33 11.96 0.48
N VAL A 261 5.23 11.21 -0.16
CA VAL A 261 6.38 10.56 0.47
C VAL A 261 7.64 11.37 0.21
N PRO A 262 8.52 11.61 1.21
CA PRO A 262 9.80 12.29 1.00
C PRO A 262 10.66 11.66 -0.11
N ARG A 263 11.29 12.49 -0.95
CA ARG A 263 11.99 12.03 -2.15
C ARG A 263 13.15 11.09 -1.80
N TRP A 264 13.83 11.36 -0.68
CA TRP A 264 14.92 10.53 -0.16
C TRP A 264 14.47 9.09 0.16
N ALA A 265 13.20 8.86 0.50
CA ALA A 265 12.68 7.54 0.90
C ALA A 265 12.59 6.56 -0.28
N PHE A 266 12.73 7.04 -1.51
CA PHE A 266 12.79 6.21 -2.71
C PHE A 266 14.19 5.68 -3.02
N GLY A 267 15.22 6.11 -2.30
CA GLY A 267 16.55 5.48 -2.40
C GLY A 267 16.59 4.11 -1.70
N TYR A 268 17.80 3.65 -1.40
CA TYR A 268 17.99 2.42 -0.63
C TYR A 268 17.85 2.69 0.87
N LEU A 269 16.91 1.97 1.51
CA LEU A 269 16.70 1.98 2.95
C LEU A 269 17.40 0.75 3.56
N SER A 270 18.52 0.98 4.24
CA SER A 270 19.20 -0.09 4.99
C SER A 270 18.46 -0.42 6.29
N GLY A 271 18.67 -1.61 6.82
CA GLY A 271 18.10 -2.06 8.08
C GLY A 271 18.89 -3.23 8.65
N GLY A 272 18.35 -3.89 9.67
CA GLY A 272 19.00 -5.01 10.35
C GLY A 272 19.03 -4.82 11.86
N MET A 273 18.26 -5.63 12.57
CA MET A 273 18.05 -5.47 14.01
C MET A 273 19.35 -5.60 14.83
N LYS A 274 20.31 -6.41 14.36
CA LYS A 274 21.62 -6.60 15.03
C LYS A 274 22.31 -5.30 15.37
N TYR A 275 22.38 -4.37 14.42
CA TYR A 275 23.17 -3.15 14.56
C TYR A 275 22.75 -2.35 15.79
N SER A 276 21.44 -2.18 15.98
CA SER A 276 20.87 -1.46 17.12
C SER A 276 21.00 -2.20 18.47
N MET A 277 21.38 -3.49 18.44
CA MET A 277 21.46 -4.37 19.61
C MET A 277 22.88 -4.58 20.15
N LEU A 278 23.92 -4.06 19.46
CA LEU A 278 25.31 -4.27 19.86
C LEU A 278 25.68 -3.42 21.08
N ASP A 279 26.24 -4.08 22.10
CA ASP A 279 26.82 -3.44 23.28
C ASP A 279 28.34 -3.21 23.12
N ASP A 280 29.07 -4.10 22.42
CA ASP A 280 30.51 -3.96 22.13
C ASP A 280 30.85 -4.42 20.68
N PRO A 281 31.35 -3.53 19.80
CA PRO A 281 31.38 -2.07 19.99
C PRO A 281 29.94 -1.53 20.17
N PRO A 282 29.77 -0.35 20.81
CA PRO A 282 28.45 0.25 20.95
C PRO A 282 27.73 0.38 19.61
N ALA A 283 26.42 0.15 19.58
CA ALA A 283 25.60 0.25 18.37
C ALA A 283 25.84 1.53 17.55
N SER A 284 26.02 2.67 18.22
CA SER A 284 26.35 3.94 17.58
C SER A 284 27.62 3.88 16.73
N GLU A 285 28.68 3.22 17.20
CA GLU A 285 29.94 3.03 16.46
C GLU A 285 29.77 2.04 15.31
N ALA A 286 29.08 0.91 15.55
CA ALA A 286 28.81 -0.09 14.51
C ALA A 286 28.00 0.48 13.34
N LEU A 287 27.02 1.35 13.63
CA LEU A 287 26.21 2.02 12.61
C LEU A 287 27.00 3.09 11.84
N LEU A 288 27.93 3.78 12.49
CA LEU A 288 28.85 4.69 11.79
C LEU A 288 29.83 3.94 10.90
N GLU A 289 30.28 2.75 11.31
CA GLU A 289 31.10 1.89 10.48
C GLU A 289 30.32 1.35 9.28
N LEU A 290 29.05 0.97 9.47
CA LEU A 290 28.13 0.63 8.36
C LEU A 290 28.04 1.80 7.36
N ALA A 291 27.91 3.04 7.83
CA ALA A 291 27.89 4.22 6.98
C ALA A 291 29.18 4.39 6.15
N ARG A 292 30.34 4.10 6.74
CA ARG A 292 31.64 4.12 6.01
C ARG A 292 31.71 3.02 4.95
N LYS A 293 31.21 1.82 5.26
CA LYS A 293 31.18 0.71 4.29
C LYS A 293 30.34 1.02 3.05
N PHE A 294 29.22 1.75 3.18
CA PHE A 294 28.47 2.21 2.01
C PHE A 294 29.35 3.02 1.04
N LYS A 295 30.22 3.89 1.58
CA LYS A 295 31.19 4.65 0.79
C LYS A 295 32.30 3.77 0.22
N GLU A 296 32.86 2.87 1.01
CA GLU A 296 33.90 1.92 0.58
C GLU A 296 33.44 1.05 -0.60
N PHE A 297 32.23 0.49 -0.50
CA PHE A 297 31.65 -0.36 -1.53
C PHE A 297 30.96 0.40 -2.66
N ASP A 298 30.91 1.74 -2.60
CA ASP A 298 30.28 2.60 -3.61
C ASP A 298 28.79 2.24 -3.82
N ILE A 299 28.07 2.03 -2.71
CA ILE A 299 26.64 1.71 -2.68
C ILE A 299 25.89 2.86 -2.00
N PRO A 300 25.10 3.65 -2.73
CA PRO A 300 24.38 4.78 -2.12
C PRO A 300 23.28 4.29 -1.17
N CYS A 301 23.12 4.95 -0.02
CA CYS A 301 22.10 4.64 1.00
C CYS A 301 21.46 5.94 1.50
N SER A 302 20.13 6.04 1.42
CA SER A 302 19.41 7.25 1.82
C SER A 302 19.04 7.28 3.30
N ALA A 303 18.80 6.11 3.89
CA ALA A 303 18.33 6.01 5.27
C ALA A 303 18.64 4.66 5.91
N HIS A 304 18.61 4.63 7.23
CA HIS A 304 18.73 3.43 8.05
C HIS A 304 17.48 3.24 8.93
N GLN A 305 16.89 2.05 8.87
CA GLN A 305 15.81 1.57 9.71
C GLN A 305 16.37 1.07 11.03
N MET A 306 16.42 1.99 12.00
CA MET A 306 16.88 1.70 13.35
C MET A 306 15.82 0.89 14.08
N SER A 307 15.98 -0.44 14.09
CA SER A 307 15.17 -1.35 14.88
C SER A 307 15.23 -1.00 16.38
N SER A 308 14.31 -1.52 17.18
CA SER A 308 14.12 -1.14 18.59
C SER A 308 15.24 -1.56 19.56
N GLY A 309 16.41 -1.97 19.09
CA GLY A 309 17.55 -2.23 19.98
C GLY A 309 18.06 -0.99 20.71
N TYR A 310 17.87 0.20 20.13
CA TYR A 310 18.22 1.47 20.78
C TYR A 310 17.37 1.75 22.03
N THR A 311 16.23 1.08 22.20
CA THR A 311 15.33 1.26 23.35
C THR A 311 15.41 0.16 24.40
N VAL A 312 16.23 -0.88 24.18
CA VAL A 312 16.43 -1.92 25.20
C VAL A 312 17.21 -1.34 26.37
N SER A 313 16.68 -1.46 27.59
CA SER A 313 17.28 -0.92 28.81
C SER A 313 18.76 -1.32 28.95
N ALA A 314 19.61 -0.35 29.34
CA ALA A 314 21.02 -0.63 29.65
C ALA A 314 21.17 -1.45 30.94
N VAL A 315 20.17 -1.44 31.82
CA VAL A 315 20.18 -2.14 33.11
C VAL A 315 19.10 -3.24 33.16
N PRO A 316 19.30 -4.33 33.91
CA PRO A 316 18.27 -5.34 34.09
C PRO A 316 16.98 -4.78 34.73
N PRO A 317 15.79 -5.27 34.32
CA PRO A 317 15.59 -6.23 33.24
C PRO A 317 15.84 -5.56 31.87
N LYS A 318 16.55 -6.27 30.98
CA LYS A 318 16.93 -5.79 29.63
C LYS A 318 15.71 -5.79 28.70
N THR A 319 14.71 -4.94 28.96
CA THR A 319 13.48 -4.84 28.17
C THR A 319 13.44 -3.58 27.33
N ARG A 320 12.67 -3.59 26.24
CA ARG A 320 12.37 -2.43 25.41
C ARG A 320 11.52 -1.43 26.16
N ASN A 321 12.00 -0.19 26.16
CA ASN A 321 11.30 0.94 26.74
C ASN A 321 11.15 2.01 25.65
N VAL A 322 10.02 2.02 24.94
CA VAL A 322 9.73 3.01 23.87
C VAL A 322 9.99 4.44 24.37
N PHE A 323 10.50 5.31 23.50
CA PHE A 323 10.95 6.67 23.84
C PHE A 323 12.12 6.77 24.85
N THR A 324 12.77 5.67 25.21
CA THR A 324 13.96 5.68 26.08
C THR A 324 15.21 5.28 25.32
N TRP A 325 16.24 6.14 25.30
CA TRP A 325 17.54 5.80 24.71
C TRP A 325 18.37 4.90 25.62
N ASN A 326 18.94 3.82 25.07
CA ASN A 326 20.02 3.08 25.70
C ASN A 326 21.32 3.89 25.62
N ARG A 327 21.68 4.54 26.72
CA ARG A 327 22.86 5.41 26.83
C ARG A 327 24.21 4.67 26.80
N HIS A 328 24.24 3.34 26.93
CA HIS A 328 25.46 2.59 26.71
C HIS A 328 25.73 2.41 25.21
N ARG A 329 24.69 2.05 24.45
CA ARG A 329 24.75 1.87 22.99
C ARG A 329 24.83 3.20 22.23
N PHE A 330 24.15 4.22 22.74
CA PHE A 330 24.08 5.58 22.21
C PHE A 330 24.35 6.61 23.32
N PRO A 331 25.62 6.85 23.70
CA PRO A 331 25.96 7.80 24.76
C PRO A 331 25.48 9.24 24.49
N ASP A 332 25.65 9.69 23.25
CA ASP A 332 25.19 10.98 22.72
C ASP A 332 24.31 10.76 21.47
N PRO A 333 22.99 10.50 21.64
CA PRO A 333 22.08 10.26 20.53
C PRO A 333 22.03 11.40 19.52
N GLU A 334 21.95 12.66 19.97
CA GLU A 334 21.87 13.82 19.07
C GLU A 334 23.17 14.04 18.29
N GLY A 335 24.33 13.83 18.94
CA GLY A 335 25.62 13.85 18.26
C GLY A 335 25.74 12.76 17.21
N TRP A 336 25.27 11.55 17.52
CA TRP A 336 25.24 10.43 16.59
C TRP A 336 24.27 10.67 15.42
N ILE A 337 23.07 11.20 15.66
CA ILE A 337 22.10 11.57 14.62
C ILE A 337 22.73 12.57 13.64
N ARG A 338 23.35 13.65 14.16
CA ARG A 338 24.05 14.64 13.33
C ARG A 338 25.15 14.02 12.48
N GLU A 339 25.90 13.05 13.03
CA GLU A 339 26.95 12.38 12.27
C GLU A 339 26.37 11.46 11.17
N MET A 340 25.31 10.70 11.45
CA MET A 340 24.62 9.91 10.43
C MET A 340 24.11 10.78 9.28
N HIS A 341 23.52 11.94 9.60
CA HIS A 341 23.10 12.92 8.60
C HIS A 341 24.27 13.45 7.77
N ARG A 342 25.44 13.72 8.35
CA ARG A 342 26.67 14.09 7.59
C ARG A 342 27.15 12.98 6.66
N GLN A 343 26.86 11.72 6.99
CA GLN A 343 27.13 10.59 6.10
C GLN A 343 26.08 10.44 4.98
N GLY A 344 25.04 11.28 4.95
CA GLY A 344 23.94 11.22 3.97
C GLY A 344 22.80 10.29 4.37
N ILE A 345 22.83 9.73 5.59
CA ILE A 345 21.91 8.68 6.03
C ILE A 345 20.89 9.26 7.02
N ARG A 346 19.63 9.24 6.63
CA ARG A 346 18.49 9.57 7.50
C ARG A 346 18.11 8.43 8.43
N LEU A 347 17.38 8.73 9.50
CA LEU A 347 17.08 7.77 10.55
C LEU A 347 15.57 7.53 10.68
N ILE A 348 15.21 6.25 10.64
CA ILE A 348 13.83 5.77 10.77
C ILE A 348 13.75 5.00 12.10
N ALA A 349 13.10 5.57 13.12
CA ALA A 349 13.11 5.04 14.48
C ALA A 349 11.90 4.13 14.75
N ASN A 350 12.19 2.87 15.09
CA ASN A 350 11.17 1.89 15.48
C ASN A 350 10.54 2.25 16.84
N ILE A 351 9.21 2.38 16.88
CA ILE A 351 8.41 2.69 18.08
C ILE A 351 7.19 1.76 18.15
N LYS A 352 6.81 1.33 19.36
CA LYS A 352 5.78 0.29 19.59
C LYS A 352 4.71 0.77 20.57
N PRO A 353 3.41 0.59 20.26
CA PRO A 353 2.30 1.17 21.03
C PRO A 353 1.95 0.38 22.30
N TYR A 354 2.98 -0.05 23.04
CA TYR A 354 2.81 -0.74 24.31
C TYR A 354 3.97 -0.44 25.25
N VAL A 355 3.70 -0.61 26.55
CA VAL A 355 4.65 -0.38 27.63
C VAL A 355 4.77 -1.64 28.48
N ILE A 356 6.01 -2.14 28.58
CA ILE A 356 6.33 -3.26 29.48
C ILE A 356 6.23 -2.78 30.93
N GLY A 357 5.86 -3.65 31.87
CA GLY A 357 5.75 -3.30 33.30
C GLY A 357 7.02 -2.73 33.93
N SER A 358 8.20 -3.02 33.36
CA SER A 358 9.50 -2.46 33.76
C SER A 358 9.81 -1.11 33.12
N HIS A 359 8.94 -0.57 32.27
CA HIS A 359 9.11 0.75 31.67
C HIS A 359 9.10 1.83 32.78
N PRO A 360 10.01 2.82 32.76
CA PRO A 360 10.09 3.85 33.81
C PRO A 360 8.78 4.62 34.04
N GLU A 361 8.00 4.84 32.98
CA GLU A 361 6.70 5.51 33.04
C GLU A 361 5.48 4.57 33.20
N TYR A 362 5.67 3.25 33.36
CA TYR A 362 4.54 2.30 33.39
C TYR A 362 3.49 2.64 34.47
N GLU A 363 3.92 2.84 35.72
CA GLU A 363 3.00 3.16 36.83
C GLU A 363 2.31 4.51 36.66
N LYS A 364 3.01 5.50 36.07
CA LYS A 364 2.43 6.81 35.76
C LYS A 364 1.33 6.69 34.70
N LEU A 365 1.58 5.93 33.62
CA LEU A 365 0.62 5.69 32.55
C LEU A 365 -0.59 4.88 33.04
N LYS A 366 -0.34 3.85 33.85
CA LYS A 366 -1.38 3.09 34.53
C LYS A 366 -2.27 4.01 35.39
N ALA A 367 -1.68 4.83 36.26
CA ALA A 367 -2.42 5.74 37.13
C ALA A 367 -3.19 6.82 36.35
N ALA A 368 -2.71 7.21 35.17
CA ALA A 368 -3.35 8.20 34.30
C ALA A 368 -4.47 7.62 33.42
N GLY A 369 -4.72 6.31 33.45
CA GLY A 369 -5.72 5.67 32.58
C GLY A 369 -5.31 5.66 31.10
N ALA A 370 -4.01 5.59 30.81
CA ALA A 370 -3.46 5.61 29.45
C ALA A 370 -3.49 4.24 28.74
N LEU A 371 -3.89 3.18 29.45
CA LEU A 371 -3.89 1.78 28.99
C LEU A 371 -5.31 1.22 29.04
N PHE A 372 -5.59 0.17 28.26
CA PHE A 372 -6.90 -0.50 28.31
C PHE A 372 -7.26 -0.95 29.74
N THR A 373 -8.56 -1.00 30.03
CA THR A 373 -9.07 -1.52 31.30
C THR A 373 -9.63 -2.93 31.14
N ASP A 374 -9.25 -3.86 32.03
CA ASP A 374 -9.85 -5.19 32.09
C ASP A 374 -11.15 -5.12 32.89
N PRO A 375 -12.31 -5.40 32.29
CA PRO A 375 -13.60 -5.30 32.97
C PRO A 375 -13.76 -6.28 34.14
N ARG A 376 -12.98 -7.36 34.19
CA ARG A 376 -13.08 -8.40 35.23
C ARG A 376 -12.42 -7.96 36.54
N THR A 377 -11.37 -7.15 36.45
CA THR A 377 -10.61 -6.67 37.61
C THR A 377 -10.90 -5.21 37.93
N GLY A 378 -11.35 -4.42 36.94
CA GLY A 378 -11.48 -2.96 37.06
C GLY A 378 -10.14 -2.21 36.99
N GLU A 379 -9.04 -2.92 36.72
CA GLU A 379 -7.68 -2.40 36.67
C GLU A 379 -7.17 -2.35 35.22
N THR A 380 -5.98 -1.77 35.01
CA THR A 380 -5.27 -1.87 33.73
C THR A 380 -5.15 -3.30 33.25
N ALA A 381 -5.51 -3.50 31.98
CA ALA A 381 -5.35 -4.74 31.25
C ALA A 381 -3.88 -5.06 31.01
N VAL A 382 -3.50 -6.31 31.28
CA VAL A 382 -2.12 -6.79 31.15
C VAL A 382 -2.08 -7.97 30.18
N THR A 383 -1.14 -7.94 29.24
CA THR A 383 -0.83 -9.06 28.33
C THR A 383 0.67 -9.30 28.25
N LYS A 384 1.07 -10.43 27.66
CA LYS A 384 2.47 -10.69 27.29
C LYS A 384 2.80 -9.93 26.03
N LEU A 385 3.85 -9.12 26.10
CA LEU A 385 4.34 -8.27 25.03
C LEU A 385 5.78 -8.63 24.72
N TRP A 386 6.20 -8.35 23.49
CA TRP A 386 7.59 -8.60 23.09
C TRP A 386 8.55 -7.71 23.88
N SER A 387 9.51 -8.31 24.59
CA SER A 387 10.32 -7.59 25.59
C SER A 387 11.73 -7.24 25.12
N ALA A 388 12.47 -8.16 24.48
CA ALA A 388 13.83 -7.91 23.98
C ALA A 388 14.24 -8.84 22.83
N GLY A 389 14.81 -10.01 23.08
CA GLY A 389 15.21 -10.94 22.02
C GLY A 389 14.02 -11.58 21.28
N GLY A 390 14.29 -12.23 20.14
CA GLY A 390 13.29 -13.08 19.48
C GLY A 390 12.72 -14.12 20.46
N GLY A 391 11.40 -14.20 20.56
CA GLY A 391 10.71 -15.10 21.50
C GLY A 391 10.69 -14.67 22.98
N GLU A 392 11.33 -13.56 23.35
CA GLU A 392 11.26 -13.03 24.71
C GLU A 392 10.00 -12.19 24.92
N SER A 393 9.33 -12.40 26.07
CA SER A 393 8.15 -11.64 26.43
C SER A 393 8.14 -11.23 27.90
N ALA A 394 7.46 -10.11 28.19
CA ALA A 394 7.24 -9.61 29.54
C ALA A 394 5.79 -9.07 29.66
N PRO A 395 5.21 -9.07 30.87
CA PRO A 395 3.90 -8.48 31.08
C PRO A 395 3.93 -6.96 30.90
N GLY A 396 2.88 -6.40 30.31
CA GLY A 396 2.68 -4.97 30.19
C GLY A 396 1.31 -4.64 29.59
N GLY A 397 1.11 -3.39 29.19
CA GLY A 397 -0.16 -2.89 28.66
C GLY A 397 0.00 -2.23 27.30
N HIS A 398 -1.04 -2.34 26.47
CA HIS A 398 -1.15 -1.55 25.24
C HIS A 398 -1.65 -0.14 25.57
N ILE A 399 -1.12 0.85 24.86
CA ILE A 399 -1.62 2.23 24.93
C ILE A 399 -3.04 2.24 24.37
N ASP A 400 -3.96 2.79 25.15
CA ASP A 400 -5.30 3.10 24.66
C ASP A 400 -5.28 4.47 23.99
N PHE A 401 -5.23 4.51 22.66
CA PHE A 401 -5.24 5.77 21.92
C PHE A 401 -6.59 6.52 21.94
N THR A 402 -7.65 5.93 22.50
CA THR A 402 -8.88 6.68 22.82
C THR A 402 -8.80 7.37 24.18
N SER A 403 -7.77 7.07 24.97
CA SER A 403 -7.41 7.80 26.18
C SER A 403 -6.66 9.08 25.80
N LYS A 404 -7.10 10.22 26.34
CA LYS A 404 -6.36 11.48 26.24
C LYS A 404 -4.95 11.33 26.79
N ALA A 405 -4.79 10.66 27.93
CA ALA A 405 -3.50 10.46 28.57
C ALA A 405 -2.55 9.60 27.71
N GLY A 406 -3.07 8.53 27.10
CA GLY A 406 -2.31 7.66 26.20
C GLY A 406 -1.90 8.36 24.91
N PHE A 407 -2.84 9.06 24.27
CA PHE A 407 -2.60 9.83 23.05
C PHE A 407 -1.57 10.94 23.28
N ASP A 408 -1.74 11.77 24.32
CA ASP A 408 -0.83 12.88 24.61
C ASP A 408 0.58 12.39 24.94
N TRP A 409 0.71 11.30 25.70
CA TRP A 409 2.02 10.74 26.02
C TRP A 409 2.75 10.28 24.74
N TRP A 410 2.05 9.55 23.87
CA TRP A 410 2.61 9.12 22.60
C TRP A 410 3.02 10.29 21.71
N TYR A 411 2.12 11.26 21.56
CA TYR A 411 2.34 12.47 20.77
C TYR A 411 3.61 13.20 21.21
N ASN A 412 3.77 13.39 22.52
CA ASN A 412 4.95 14.07 23.08
C ASN A 412 6.24 13.27 22.91
N GLY A 413 6.18 11.93 23.01
CA GLY A 413 7.35 11.08 22.75
C GLY A 413 7.82 11.14 21.29
N VAL A 414 6.88 11.12 20.33
CA VAL A 414 7.19 11.31 18.90
C VAL A 414 7.76 12.70 18.66
N LYS A 415 7.15 13.73 19.25
CA LYS A 415 7.62 15.12 19.17
C LYS A 415 9.06 15.26 19.65
N GLU A 416 9.41 14.62 20.77
CA GLU A 416 10.78 14.63 21.31
C GLU A 416 11.78 13.97 20.34
N LEU A 417 11.46 12.79 19.81
CA LEU A 417 12.33 12.11 18.83
C LEU A 417 12.54 12.94 17.56
N ALA A 418 11.48 13.58 17.06
CA ALA A 418 11.56 14.48 15.91
C ALA A 418 12.43 15.70 16.21
N GLN A 419 12.30 16.32 17.38
CA GLN A 419 13.14 17.43 17.83
C GLN A 419 14.62 17.04 17.98
N GLN A 420 14.92 15.79 18.32
CA GLN A 420 16.28 15.24 18.36
C GLN A 420 16.88 15.01 16.96
N GLY A 421 16.06 15.04 15.90
CA GLY A 421 16.48 14.89 14.51
C GLY A 421 16.15 13.54 13.86
N ILE A 422 15.27 12.72 14.45
CA ILE A 422 14.76 11.51 13.77
C ILE A 422 13.84 11.92 12.61
N ASP A 423 14.12 11.39 11.41
CA ASP A 423 13.44 11.78 10.16
C ASP A 423 12.10 11.07 9.94
N CYS A 424 11.90 9.89 10.53
CA CYS A 424 10.72 9.06 10.30
C CYS A 424 10.37 8.22 11.53
N MET A 425 9.07 8.18 11.85
CA MET A 425 8.54 7.30 12.87
C MET A 425 8.12 5.98 12.24
N TRP A 426 8.73 4.90 12.71
CA TRP A 426 8.38 3.54 12.31
C TRP A 426 7.48 2.90 13.37
N ASN A 427 6.17 3.02 13.12
CA ASN A 427 5.09 2.47 13.92
C ASN A 427 5.01 0.95 13.71
N ASP A 428 5.52 0.21 14.69
CA ASP A 428 5.71 -1.24 14.64
C ASP A 428 4.89 -1.96 15.73
N ASN A 429 4.58 -3.24 15.53
CA ASN A 429 3.71 -4.06 16.39
C ASN A 429 2.38 -3.37 16.78
N ASN A 430 1.78 -2.65 15.84
CA ASN A 430 0.57 -1.86 16.04
C ASN A 430 -0.70 -2.54 15.52
N GLU A 431 -0.72 -3.87 15.47
CA GLU A 431 -1.89 -4.69 15.11
C GLU A 431 -2.89 -4.83 16.26
N TYR A 432 -2.51 -4.44 17.49
CA TYR A 432 -3.32 -4.57 18.71
C TYR A 432 -3.82 -5.99 18.96
N VAL A 433 -2.89 -6.94 18.99
CA VAL A 433 -3.15 -8.33 19.36
C VAL A 433 -3.45 -8.41 20.86
N ILE A 434 -4.70 -8.13 21.24
CA ILE A 434 -5.20 -8.24 22.61
C ILE A 434 -5.82 -9.62 22.87
N THR A 435 -5.85 -10.01 24.14
CA THR A 435 -6.33 -11.33 24.58
C THR A 435 -7.83 -11.38 24.87
N HIS A 436 -8.52 -10.24 24.86
CA HIS A 436 -9.94 -10.17 25.22
C HIS A 436 -10.64 -8.98 24.55
N ASP A 437 -11.71 -9.23 23.79
CA ASP A 437 -12.44 -8.17 23.08
C ASP A 437 -13.34 -7.32 24.00
N ASP A 438 -13.69 -7.81 25.22
CA ASP A 438 -14.42 -7.00 26.21
C ASP A 438 -13.54 -6.01 27.01
N TRP A 439 -12.22 -5.96 26.74
CA TRP A 439 -11.40 -4.86 27.29
C TRP A 439 -12.02 -3.52 26.91
N LYS A 440 -11.90 -2.53 27.79
CA LYS A 440 -12.60 -1.26 27.65
C LYS A 440 -11.65 -0.17 27.18
N CYS A 441 -12.10 0.55 26.14
CA CYS A 441 -11.58 1.84 25.72
C CYS A 441 -11.98 2.94 26.73
N ALA A 442 -11.12 3.93 26.92
CA ALA A 442 -11.35 5.10 27.77
C ALA A 442 -12.34 6.08 27.14
N LEU A 443 -12.23 6.31 25.82
CA LEU A 443 -13.11 7.17 25.04
C LEU A 443 -13.20 8.62 25.58
N ASP A 444 -12.08 9.19 26.04
CA ASP A 444 -12.02 10.56 26.57
C ASP A 444 -11.08 11.48 25.77
N LEU A 445 -10.53 11.00 24.65
CA LEU A 445 -9.72 11.79 23.71
C LEU A 445 -10.52 12.98 23.15
N PRO A 446 -10.07 14.23 23.37
CA PRO A 446 -10.72 15.40 22.78
C PRO A 446 -10.74 15.34 21.24
N GLY A 447 -11.90 15.64 20.66
CA GLY A 447 -12.10 15.60 19.20
C GLY A 447 -12.43 14.21 18.65
N LEU A 448 -12.42 13.15 19.47
CA LEU A 448 -12.97 11.85 19.11
C LEU A 448 -14.50 11.95 19.02
N SER A 449 -15.08 11.69 17.85
CA SER A 449 -16.53 11.66 17.70
C SER A 449 -17.10 10.39 18.31
N ILE A 450 -17.84 10.52 19.40
CA ILE A 450 -18.52 9.41 20.09
C ILE A 450 -20.02 9.49 19.77
N PRO A 451 -20.58 8.56 18.98
CA PRO A 451 -22.01 8.53 18.72
C PRO A 451 -22.80 8.39 20.02
N SER A 452 -23.95 9.07 20.11
CA SER A 452 -24.82 9.01 21.29
C SER A 452 -25.18 7.56 21.65
N GLY A 453 -24.92 7.17 22.90
CA GLY A 453 -25.17 5.83 23.42
C GLY A 453 -23.97 4.89 23.31
N ALA A 454 -22.99 5.16 22.44
CA ALA A 454 -21.79 4.32 22.27
C ALA A 454 -20.86 4.37 23.48
N GLU A 455 -20.96 5.41 24.33
CA GLU A 455 -20.25 5.51 25.61
C GLU A 455 -20.62 4.39 26.59
N LYS A 456 -21.78 3.76 26.41
CA LYS A 456 -22.28 2.66 27.24
C LYS A 456 -21.71 1.30 26.81
N THR A 457 -21.12 1.23 25.63
CA THR A 457 -20.49 0.03 25.07
C THR A 457 -19.02 0.30 24.74
N PRO A 458 -18.16 0.53 25.75
CA PRO A 458 -16.75 0.86 25.53
C PRO A 458 -15.88 -0.36 25.17
N GLN A 459 -16.48 -1.52 24.93
CA GLN A 459 -15.74 -2.74 24.62
C GLN A 459 -15.00 -2.60 23.29
N VAL A 460 -13.74 -3.04 23.25
CA VAL A 460 -12.89 -3.03 22.06
C VAL A 460 -13.53 -3.85 20.93
N GLY A 461 -14.27 -4.92 21.21
CA GLY A 461 -15.01 -5.68 20.20
C GLY A 461 -15.96 -4.81 19.37
N VAL A 462 -16.69 -3.89 20.02
CA VAL A 462 -17.67 -3.00 19.37
C VAL A 462 -16.99 -1.82 18.65
N TRP A 463 -15.97 -1.23 19.26
CA TRP A 463 -15.23 -0.09 18.67
C TRP A 463 -14.23 -0.53 17.58
N GLY A 464 -13.78 -1.77 17.65
CA GLY A 464 -12.79 -2.37 16.78
C GLY A 464 -11.36 -2.10 17.23
N ARG A 465 -10.52 -3.14 17.26
CA ARG A 465 -9.10 -3.06 17.66
C ARG A 465 -8.30 -2.06 16.81
N ASN A 466 -8.64 -1.96 15.53
CA ASN A 466 -7.85 -1.17 14.58
C ASN A 466 -8.09 0.35 14.67
N ILE A 467 -9.05 0.82 15.49
CA ILE A 467 -9.14 2.25 15.81
C ILE A 467 -7.83 2.75 16.42
N HIS A 468 -7.17 1.93 17.24
CA HIS A 468 -5.92 2.30 17.88
C HIS A 468 -4.76 2.29 16.91
N THR A 469 -4.82 1.50 15.84
CA THR A 469 -3.86 1.55 14.73
C THR A 469 -3.96 2.89 14.00
N GLU A 470 -5.17 3.33 13.70
CA GLU A 470 -5.42 4.63 13.06
C GLU A 470 -4.97 5.80 13.95
N LEU A 471 -5.42 5.82 15.22
CA LEU A 471 -5.10 6.90 16.14
C LEU A 471 -3.62 6.94 16.52
N HIS A 472 -2.93 5.80 16.54
CA HIS A 472 -1.48 5.72 16.66
C HIS A 472 -0.77 6.38 15.48
N GLY A 473 -1.22 6.10 14.25
CA GLY A 473 -0.77 6.81 13.04
C GLY A 473 -1.00 8.32 13.15
N LYS A 474 -2.21 8.72 13.56
CA LYS A 474 -2.59 10.13 13.75
C LYS A 474 -1.70 10.85 14.77
N ALA A 475 -1.50 10.28 15.96
CA ALA A 475 -0.67 10.88 17.00
C ALA A 475 0.77 11.10 16.51
N SER A 476 1.31 10.12 15.78
CA SER A 476 2.67 10.20 15.24
C SER A 476 2.78 11.22 14.12
N HIS A 477 1.83 11.23 13.19
CA HIS A 477 1.77 12.18 12.08
C HIS A 477 1.65 13.63 12.58
N ASP A 478 0.68 13.90 13.45
CA ASP A 478 0.39 15.26 13.90
C ASP A 478 1.56 15.83 14.73
N ALA A 479 2.25 14.99 15.52
CA ALA A 479 3.46 15.39 16.23
C ALA A 479 4.60 15.78 15.28
N LEU A 480 4.80 15.04 14.19
CA LEU A 480 5.77 15.39 13.15
C LEU A 480 5.42 16.72 12.46
N VAL A 481 4.14 16.93 12.16
CA VAL A 481 3.64 18.19 11.57
C VAL A 481 3.85 19.37 12.52
N GLU A 482 3.66 19.20 13.83
CA GLU A 482 3.91 20.29 14.78
C GLU A 482 5.38 20.71 14.82
N VAL A 483 6.31 19.74 14.81
CA VAL A 483 7.75 20.04 14.85
C VAL A 483 8.23 20.65 13.53
N HIS A 484 7.74 20.14 12.40
CA HIS A 484 8.15 20.57 11.07
C HIS A 484 6.93 20.85 10.16
N PRO A 485 6.20 21.97 10.39
CA PRO A 485 4.94 22.25 9.68
C PRO A 485 5.10 22.47 8.16
N ASP A 486 6.32 22.72 7.73
CA ASP A 486 6.66 23.02 6.34
C ASP A 486 7.19 21.79 5.59
N VAL A 487 7.45 20.69 6.29
CA VAL A 487 7.99 19.45 5.74
C VAL A 487 6.89 18.39 5.76
N ARG A 488 6.77 17.61 4.70
CA ARG A 488 5.81 16.50 4.71
C ARG A 488 6.22 15.44 5.75
N PRO A 489 5.32 15.06 6.67
CA PRO A 489 5.62 14.09 7.71
C PRO A 489 5.81 12.71 7.08
N PHE A 490 6.69 11.90 7.66
CA PHE A 490 6.88 10.52 7.23
C PHE A 490 6.67 9.53 8.37
N VAL A 491 5.50 8.91 8.37
CA VAL A 491 5.17 7.76 9.22
C VAL A 491 5.20 6.49 8.38
N LEU A 492 6.01 5.53 8.79
CA LEU A 492 6.05 4.16 8.28
C LEU A 492 5.29 3.26 9.25
N THR A 493 4.24 2.56 8.81
CA THR A 493 3.41 1.74 9.70
C THR A 493 3.41 0.27 9.30
N ARG A 494 3.38 -0.67 10.26
CA ARG A 494 3.24 -2.11 9.98
C ARG A 494 1.80 -2.48 9.71
N SER A 495 0.96 -2.20 10.69
CA SER A 495 -0.48 -2.38 10.61
C SER A 495 -1.14 -1.16 9.99
N ALA A 496 -2.15 -1.41 9.16
CA ALA A 496 -2.90 -0.36 8.52
C ALA A 496 -4.35 -0.77 8.27
N THR A 497 -5.21 0.25 8.30
CA THR A 497 -6.58 0.24 7.81
C THR A 497 -6.78 1.39 6.82
N ALA A 498 -7.95 1.46 6.19
CA ALA A 498 -8.31 2.58 5.31
C ALA A 498 -8.05 3.95 5.97
N GLY A 499 -8.32 4.06 7.28
CA GLY A 499 -8.12 5.30 8.01
C GLY A 499 -6.68 5.59 8.44
N THR A 500 -5.87 4.55 8.63
CA THR A 500 -4.45 4.71 8.97
C THR A 500 -3.68 5.42 7.87
N MET A 501 -4.03 5.16 6.60
CA MET A 501 -3.32 5.69 5.44
C MET A 501 -3.51 7.20 5.22
N ARG A 502 -4.43 7.85 5.96
CA ARG A 502 -4.49 9.33 6.05
C ARG A 502 -3.33 9.95 6.83
N TYR A 503 -2.60 9.14 7.59
CA TYR A 503 -1.54 9.59 8.50
C TYR A 503 -0.20 8.89 8.24
N ALA A 504 -0.21 7.73 7.57
CA ALA A 504 0.99 7.00 7.20
C ALA A 504 1.19 6.98 5.69
N ALA A 505 2.33 7.50 5.22
CA ALA A 505 2.64 7.58 3.81
C ALA A 505 3.20 6.27 3.24
N SER A 506 3.69 5.36 4.11
CA SER A 506 4.23 4.06 3.69
C SER A 506 3.93 2.94 4.68
N THR A 507 3.90 1.71 4.16
CA THR A 507 3.80 0.46 4.92
C THR A 507 4.61 -0.64 4.22
N TRP A 508 4.79 -1.80 4.84
CA TRP A 508 5.53 -2.92 4.27
C TRP A 508 4.94 -4.26 4.70
N SER A 509 5.39 -5.37 4.12
CA SER A 509 4.79 -6.69 4.34
C SER A 509 5.01 -7.35 5.70
N GLY A 510 5.59 -6.63 6.67
CA GLY A 510 6.02 -7.20 7.93
C GLY A 510 7.13 -8.23 7.75
N ASP A 511 7.17 -9.20 8.65
CA ASP A 511 8.33 -10.06 8.89
C ASP A 511 8.29 -11.29 7.97
N ASN A 512 8.58 -11.10 6.67
CA ASN A 512 8.54 -12.15 5.65
C ASN A 512 9.71 -13.14 5.75
N VAL A 513 9.48 -14.40 5.35
CA VAL A 513 10.51 -15.45 5.36
C VAL A 513 11.48 -15.32 4.19
N THR A 514 12.74 -15.65 4.43
CA THR A 514 13.78 -15.82 3.40
C THR A 514 13.51 -17.03 2.54
N SER A 515 12.79 -16.84 1.42
CA SER A 515 12.46 -17.94 0.52
C SER A 515 12.12 -17.46 -0.89
N TRP A 516 12.33 -18.33 -1.87
CA TRP A 516 11.88 -18.13 -3.25
C TRP A 516 10.35 -17.97 -3.36
N PRO A 517 9.52 -18.82 -2.70
CA PRO A 517 8.10 -18.57 -2.50
C PRO A 517 7.77 -17.16 -1.99
N GLY A 518 8.45 -16.70 -0.93
CA GLY A 518 8.24 -15.38 -0.35
C GLY A 518 8.52 -14.25 -1.35
N MET A 519 9.62 -14.33 -2.11
CA MET A 519 9.95 -13.37 -3.16
C MET A 519 8.91 -13.37 -4.30
N LYS A 520 8.36 -14.53 -4.66
CA LYS A 520 7.32 -14.66 -5.69
C LYS A 520 5.97 -14.09 -5.24
N GLY A 521 5.48 -14.57 -4.11
CA GLY A 521 4.17 -14.18 -3.57
C GLY A 521 4.12 -12.70 -3.14
N ALA A 522 5.26 -12.09 -2.81
CA ALA A 522 5.38 -10.66 -2.53
C ALA A 522 4.76 -9.77 -3.63
N ASN A 523 4.87 -10.15 -4.90
CA ASN A 523 4.24 -9.41 -6.00
C ASN A 523 2.71 -9.37 -5.86
N ALA A 524 2.07 -10.49 -5.54
CA ALA A 524 0.63 -10.56 -5.32
C ALA A 524 0.17 -9.71 -4.13
N LEU A 525 0.95 -9.72 -3.04
CA LEU A 525 0.69 -8.87 -1.87
C LEU A 525 0.77 -7.38 -2.25
N SER A 526 1.80 -6.98 -3.00
CA SER A 526 1.98 -5.60 -3.47
C SER A 526 0.82 -5.12 -4.37
N LEU A 527 0.32 -6.00 -5.24
CA LEU A 527 -0.79 -5.66 -6.14
C LEU A 527 -2.10 -5.42 -5.38
N ASN A 528 -2.48 -6.32 -4.47
CA ASN A 528 -3.67 -6.12 -3.62
C ASN A 528 -3.52 -4.91 -2.69
N ALA A 529 -2.32 -4.69 -2.14
CA ALA A 529 -2.02 -3.53 -1.31
C ALA A 529 -2.18 -2.20 -2.08
N GLY A 530 -1.65 -2.14 -3.32
CA GLY A 530 -1.77 -0.96 -4.19
C GLY A 530 -3.22 -0.60 -4.53
N MET A 531 -4.06 -1.61 -4.80
CA MET A 531 -5.51 -1.42 -5.03
C MET A 531 -6.25 -0.90 -3.80
N CYS A 532 -5.69 -1.12 -2.60
CA CYS A 532 -6.20 -0.63 -1.33
C CYS A 532 -5.49 0.66 -0.84
N LEU A 533 -4.94 1.45 -1.77
CA LEU A 533 -4.27 2.74 -1.51
C LEU A 533 -2.97 2.67 -0.69
N MET A 534 -2.45 1.48 -0.42
CA MET A 534 -1.11 1.30 0.17
C MET A 534 -0.05 1.32 -0.94
N GLN A 535 0.07 2.48 -1.60
CA GLN A 535 0.80 2.61 -2.85
C GLN A 535 2.30 2.86 -2.67
N CYS A 536 2.75 3.33 -1.50
CA CYS A 536 4.15 3.25 -1.08
C CYS A 536 4.38 2.01 -0.19
N TYR A 537 4.27 0.84 -0.82
CA TYR A 537 4.43 -0.47 -0.18
C TYR A 537 5.67 -1.19 -0.68
N GLY A 538 6.19 -2.11 0.12
CA GLY A 538 7.31 -2.97 -0.25
C GLY A 538 7.54 -4.07 0.78
N HIS A 539 8.64 -4.80 0.61
CA HIS A 539 8.97 -5.98 1.40
C HIS A 539 10.34 -5.82 2.05
N ASP A 540 10.67 -6.71 2.98
CA ASP A 540 12.03 -6.82 3.48
C ASP A 540 12.81 -7.74 2.51
N ILE A 541 13.60 -7.09 1.66
CA ILE A 541 14.33 -7.71 0.55
C ILE A 541 15.42 -8.64 1.10
N GLY A 542 15.42 -9.89 0.60
CA GLY A 542 16.28 -10.95 1.12
C GLY A 542 15.65 -11.74 2.28
N GLY A 543 14.43 -11.39 2.71
CA GLY A 543 13.71 -12.04 3.81
C GLY A 543 14.08 -11.44 5.17
N PHE A 544 13.07 -11.20 6.00
CA PHE A 544 13.27 -10.73 7.36
C PHE A 544 13.75 -11.87 8.28
N GLU A 545 13.04 -12.99 8.26
CA GLU A 545 13.26 -14.17 9.12
C GLU A 545 13.87 -15.33 8.31
N GLY A 546 14.49 -16.28 9.02
CA GLY A 546 15.04 -17.51 8.46
C GLY A 546 16.52 -17.39 8.12
N GLU A 547 17.04 -18.40 7.41
CA GLU A 547 18.44 -18.46 7.03
C GLU A 547 18.84 -17.29 6.11
N GLN A 548 20.15 -17.07 5.97
CA GLN A 548 20.67 -16.08 5.02
C GLN A 548 20.30 -16.48 3.58
N PRO A 549 19.90 -15.51 2.73
CA PRO A 549 19.59 -15.80 1.33
C PRO A 549 20.85 -16.28 0.60
N SER A 550 20.71 -17.22 -0.34
CA SER A 550 21.83 -17.52 -1.24
C SER A 550 22.23 -16.28 -2.06
N PRO A 551 23.46 -16.23 -2.62
CA PRO A 551 23.87 -15.12 -3.49
C PRO A 551 22.88 -14.88 -4.64
N GLU A 552 22.36 -15.97 -5.24
CA GLU A 552 21.37 -15.88 -6.30
C GLU A 552 20.06 -15.28 -5.80
N LEU A 553 19.50 -15.79 -4.70
CA LEU A 553 18.24 -15.27 -4.14
C LEU A 553 18.38 -13.79 -3.77
N LEU A 554 19.48 -13.39 -3.12
CA LEU A 554 19.73 -11.99 -2.77
C LEU A 554 19.78 -11.11 -4.02
N LEU A 555 20.56 -11.50 -5.03
CA LEU A 555 20.68 -10.70 -6.24
C LEU A 555 19.35 -10.57 -6.99
N ARG A 556 18.59 -11.67 -7.13
CA ARG A 556 17.26 -11.66 -7.77
C ARG A 556 16.30 -10.75 -7.05
N TRP A 557 16.27 -10.83 -5.72
CA TRP A 557 15.35 -10.03 -4.93
C TRP A 557 15.73 -8.55 -4.97
N VAL A 558 17.01 -8.21 -5.01
CA VAL A 558 17.47 -6.83 -5.23
C VAL A 558 17.09 -6.35 -6.63
N GLN A 559 17.31 -7.16 -7.68
CA GLN A 559 16.91 -6.85 -9.06
C GLN A 559 15.40 -6.59 -9.19
N LEU A 560 14.57 -7.37 -8.51
CA LEU A 560 13.12 -7.16 -8.47
C LEU A 560 12.75 -5.94 -7.62
N GLY A 561 13.36 -5.81 -6.45
CA GLY A 561 13.03 -4.80 -5.43
C GLY A 561 13.24 -3.36 -5.89
N ILE A 562 14.18 -3.09 -6.79
CA ILE A 562 14.38 -1.73 -7.32
C ILE A 562 13.19 -1.23 -8.16
N HIS A 563 12.28 -2.12 -8.58
CA HIS A 563 11.05 -1.82 -9.30
C HIS A 563 9.80 -1.79 -8.39
N SER A 564 9.99 -1.56 -7.09
CA SER A 564 8.90 -1.37 -6.11
C SER A 564 8.92 0.04 -5.51
N PRO A 565 7.81 0.62 -5.04
CA PRO A 565 7.83 1.94 -4.42
C PRO A 565 8.79 2.06 -3.22
N ARG A 566 8.81 1.06 -2.32
CA ARG A 566 9.72 1.02 -1.16
C ARG A 566 10.80 -0.05 -1.34
N PHE A 567 12.06 0.37 -1.43
CA PHE A 567 13.22 -0.53 -1.53
C PHE A 567 14.01 -0.57 -0.21
N ALA A 568 13.81 -1.62 0.59
CA ALA A 568 14.51 -1.80 1.87
C ALA A 568 15.10 -3.21 2.01
N ILE A 569 16.36 -3.29 2.45
CA ILE A 569 16.99 -4.54 2.89
C ILE A 569 17.02 -4.47 4.42
N ASN A 570 16.14 -5.21 5.07
CA ASN A 570 15.94 -5.23 6.51
C ASN A 570 15.73 -6.67 6.98
N CYS A 571 16.15 -7.02 8.20
CA CYS A 571 16.03 -8.38 8.71
C CYS A 571 16.27 -8.53 10.22
N PHE A 572 15.86 -9.70 10.71
CA PHE A 572 16.32 -10.34 11.94
C PHE A 572 16.49 -11.84 11.65
N LYS A 573 17.70 -12.23 11.22
CA LYS A 573 17.98 -13.58 10.72
C LYS A 573 18.08 -14.61 11.83
N THR A 574 17.13 -15.53 11.87
CA THR A 574 17.05 -16.69 12.77
C THR A 574 17.74 -17.91 12.15
N ALA A 575 18.08 -18.90 12.97
CA ALA A 575 18.59 -20.20 12.51
C ALA A 575 17.71 -21.35 13.01
N SER A 576 17.75 -22.49 12.33
CA SER A 576 17.03 -23.69 12.74
C SER A 576 17.43 -24.12 14.16
N GLY A 577 16.56 -23.85 15.13
CA GLY A 577 16.77 -24.15 16.55
C GLY A 577 17.33 -22.99 17.39
N ASP A 578 17.60 -21.83 16.79
CA ASP A 578 18.04 -20.62 17.50
C ASP A 578 17.39 -19.35 16.93
N ASN A 579 16.37 -18.87 17.64
CA ASN A 579 15.65 -17.64 17.31
C ASN A 579 16.27 -16.39 17.95
N SER A 580 17.44 -16.54 18.59
CA SER A 580 18.23 -15.43 19.14
C SER A 580 19.33 -14.96 18.18
N VAL A 581 19.64 -15.75 17.15
CA VAL A 581 20.46 -15.29 16.02
C VAL A 581 19.75 -14.09 15.42
N GLY A 582 20.50 -13.00 15.26
CA GLY A 582 20.04 -11.78 14.63
C GLY A 582 21.13 -11.33 13.68
N ASP A 583 21.46 -12.13 12.68
CA ASP A 583 22.39 -11.68 11.64
C ASP A 583 21.74 -10.65 10.71
N VAL A 584 22.58 -10.00 9.89
CA VAL A 584 22.17 -8.93 8.96
C VAL A 584 22.42 -9.34 7.53
N ILE A 585 21.59 -8.82 6.62
CA ILE A 585 21.87 -8.84 5.18
C ILE A 585 22.55 -7.53 4.84
N GLU A 586 23.81 -7.61 4.45
CA GLU A 586 24.53 -6.48 3.86
C GLU A 586 24.57 -6.66 2.34
N PRO A 587 24.46 -5.58 1.54
CA PRO A 587 24.49 -5.69 0.08
C PRO A 587 25.85 -6.16 -0.47
N TRP A 588 26.92 -6.13 0.34
CA TRP A 588 28.26 -6.63 0.00
C TRP A 588 28.62 -7.97 0.67
N MET A 589 27.70 -8.64 1.37
CA MET A 589 28.02 -9.86 2.13
C MET A 589 28.59 -11.00 1.26
N TYR A 590 28.34 -10.95 -0.06
CA TYR A 590 28.88 -11.87 -1.05
C TYR A 590 29.78 -11.12 -2.04
N PRO A 591 31.12 -11.21 -1.90
CA PRO A 591 32.07 -10.53 -2.80
C PRO A 591 31.87 -10.87 -4.28
N SER A 592 31.43 -12.10 -4.60
CA SER A 592 31.19 -12.57 -5.97
C SER A 592 30.09 -11.81 -6.72
N ILE A 593 29.16 -11.17 -6.01
CA ILE A 593 28.01 -10.46 -6.59
C ILE A 593 27.92 -8.99 -6.20
N THR A 594 28.81 -8.50 -5.33
CA THR A 594 28.77 -7.13 -4.80
C THR A 594 28.71 -6.08 -5.92
N HIS A 595 29.43 -6.29 -7.02
CA HIS A 595 29.40 -5.39 -8.19
C HIS A 595 28.04 -5.40 -8.92
N LEU A 596 27.33 -6.53 -8.95
CA LEU A 596 25.99 -6.64 -9.53
C LEU A 596 24.95 -5.97 -8.62
N VAL A 597 25.02 -6.24 -7.31
CA VAL A 597 24.15 -5.59 -6.31
C VAL A 597 24.33 -4.08 -6.35
N ARG A 598 25.58 -3.59 -6.33
CA ARG A 598 25.89 -2.16 -6.48
C ARG A 598 25.31 -1.57 -7.75
N ARG A 599 25.53 -2.21 -8.91
CA ARG A 599 25.00 -1.73 -10.20
C ARG A 599 23.48 -1.62 -10.16
N THR A 600 22.80 -2.60 -9.57
CA THR A 600 21.34 -2.61 -9.43
C THR A 600 20.85 -1.51 -8.47
N ILE A 601 21.51 -1.31 -7.32
CA ILE A 601 21.16 -0.21 -6.40
C ILE A 601 21.43 1.15 -7.07
N LYS A 602 22.52 1.33 -7.80
CA LYS A 602 22.76 2.56 -8.58
C LYS A 602 21.67 2.83 -9.62
N ARG A 603 21.17 1.77 -10.28
CA ARG A 603 20.00 1.87 -11.17
C ARG A 603 18.75 2.34 -10.41
N ARG A 604 18.53 1.93 -9.15
CA ARG A 604 17.45 2.45 -8.31
C ARG A 604 17.52 3.98 -8.18
N TYR A 605 18.69 4.53 -7.89
CA TYR A 605 18.87 5.99 -7.78
C TYR A 605 18.61 6.71 -9.10
N ALA A 606 19.12 6.15 -10.21
CA ALA A 606 18.83 6.69 -11.53
C ALA A 606 17.31 6.68 -11.84
N LEU A 607 16.55 5.70 -11.34
CA LEU A 607 15.10 5.62 -11.52
C LEU A 607 14.28 6.50 -10.57
N ILE A 608 14.90 7.18 -9.58
CA ILE A 608 14.15 7.99 -8.61
C ILE A 608 13.20 8.99 -9.28
N PRO A 609 13.55 9.73 -10.35
CA PRO A 609 12.60 10.65 -10.98
C PRO A 609 11.34 9.95 -11.52
N TYR A 610 11.48 8.75 -12.10
CA TYR A 610 10.34 7.96 -12.54
C TYR A 610 9.50 7.49 -11.36
N ILE A 611 10.12 6.86 -10.36
CA ILE A 611 9.43 6.34 -9.16
C ILE A 611 8.71 7.48 -8.43
N TYR A 612 9.38 8.62 -8.31
CA TYR A 612 8.87 9.82 -7.66
C TYR A 612 7.67 10.39 -8.42
N SER A 613 7.76 10.48 -9.74
CA SER A 613 6.63 10.88 -10.58
C SER A 613 5.43 9.95 -10.42
N LEU A 614 5.63 8.62 -10.36
CA LEU A 614 4.55 7.67 -10.11
C LEU A 614 3.90 7.89 -8.74
N MET A 615 4.66 8.32 -7.75
CA MET A 615 4.13 8.62 -6.41
C MET A 615 3.42 9.97 -6.34
N LEU A 616 3.83 10.96 -7.14
CA LEU A 616 3.05 12.18 -7.34
C LEU A 616 1.75 11.91 -8.10
N GLU A 617 1.77 11.01 -9.09
CA GLU A 617 0.55 10.53 -9.76
C GLU A 617 -0.36 9.77 -8.79
N SER A 618 0.20 8.90 -7.95
CA SER A 618 -0.49 8.19 -6.87
C SER A 618 -1.21 9.18 -5.94
N HIS A 619 -0.52 10.24 -5.49
CA HIS A 619 -1.12 11.27 -4.63
C HIS A 619 -2.26 12.03 -5.32
N ARG A 620 -2.13 12.34 -6.61
CA ARG A 620 -3.11 13.16 -7.35
C ARG A 620 -4.30 12.37 -7.87
N CYS A 621 -4.08 11.12 -8.23
CA CYS A 621 -4.97 10.33 -9.07
C CYS A 621 -5.20 8.91 -8.53
N ALA A 622 -4.68 8.57 -7.36
CA ALA A 622 -4.78 7.26 -6.71
C ALA A 622 -4.34 6.09 -7.61
N THR A 623 -3.47 6.33 -8.58
CA THR A 623 -3.03 5.29 -9.52
C THR A 623 -1.81 4.55 -8.93
N PRO A 624 -1.90 3.23 -8.65
CA PRO A 624 -0.80 2.50 -8.03
C PRO A 624 0.47 2.50 -8.89
N PRO A 625 1.68 2.65 -8.35
CA PRO A 625 2.89 2.50 -9.15
C PRO A 625 3.09 1.07 -9.68
N GLN A 626 2.73 0.05 -8.89
CA GLN A 626 2.78 -1.36 -9.30
C GLN A 626 1.35 -1.85 -9.61
N ARG A 627 1.12 -2.34 -10.83
CA ARG A 627 -0.22 -2.64 -11.36
C ARG A 627 -0.28 -4.04 -11.96
N TRP A 628 -1.45 -4.66 -11.88
CA TRP A 628 -1.70 -5.96 -12.50
C TRP A 628 -1.49 -5.86 -14.01
N THR A 629 -0.97 -6.92 -14.65
CA THR A 629 -0.70 -6.94 -16.10
C THR A 629 -1.92 -6.55 -16.95
N GLY A 630 -3.14 -6.88 -16.49
CA GLY A 630 -4.38 -6.52 -17.16
C GLY A 630 -4.87 -5.08 -16.94
N TRP A 631 -4.18 -4.26 -16.14
CA TRP A 631 -4.56 -2.87 -15.87
C TRP A 631 -4.46 -2.02 -17.15
N GLY A 632 -5.61 -1.61 -17.70
CA GLY A 632 -5.66 -0.92 -19.01
C GLY A 632 -5.57 -1.85 -20.22
N TYR A 633 -5.59 -3.17 -19.98
CA TYR A 633 -5.50 -4.23 -20.98
C TYR A 633 -6.65 -5.25 -20.81
N GLU A 634 -7.76 -4.84 -20.19
CA GLU A 634 -8.90 -5.69 -19.84
C GLU A 634 -9.57 -6.35 -21.06
N SER A 635 -9.39 -5.78 -22.26
CA SER A 635 -9.91 -6.36 -23.51
C SER A 635 -9.11 -7.58 -24.01
N ASP A 636 -7.90 -7.79 -23.49
CA ASP A 636 -7.05 -8.92 -23.88
C ASP A 636 -7.54 -10.21 -23.18
N PRO A 637 -7.96 -11.26 -23.92
CA PRO A 637 -8.43 -12.49 -23.29
C PRO A 637 -7.36 -13.20 -22.43
N GLU A 638 -6.07 -13.03 -22.74
CA GLU A 638 -5.01 -13.75 -22.02
C GLU A 638 -4.82 -13.22 -20.59
N VAL A 639 -5.12 -11.93 -20.34
CA VAL A 639 -4.96 -11.38 -18.99
C VAL A 639 -5.93 -12.01 -17.98
N TRP A 640 -7.02 -12.62 -18.47
CA TRP A 640 -8.01 -13.34 -17.67
C TRP A 640 -7.67 -14.81 -17.43
N THR A 641 -6.49 -15.27 -17.83
CA THR A 641 -5.99 -16.61 -17.50
C THR A 641 -5.55 -16.67 -16.03
N PRO A 642 -5.61 -17.84 -15.37
CA PRO A 642 -5.11 -17.99 -14.00
C PRO A 642 -3.67 -17.51 -13.83
N GLU A 643 -2.79 -17.82 -14.78
CA GLU A 643 -1.37 -17.45 -14.74
C GLU A 643 -1.13 -15.93 -14.59
N ILE A 644 -1.99 -15.11 -15.20
CA ILE A 644 -1.92 -13.64 -15.12
C ILE A 644 -2.74 -13.09 -13.95
N MET A 645 -3.89 -13.68 -13.65
CA MET A 645 -4.74 -13.28 -12.52
C MET A 645 -4.11 -13.61 -11.16
N ASP A 646 -3.18 -14.55 -11.09
CA ASP A 646 -2.45 -14.85 -9.86
C ASP A 646 -1.48 -13.73 -9.47
N GLY A 647 -1.03 -12.90 -10.43
CA GLY A 647 -0.29 -11.66 -10.16
C GLY A 647 1.12 -11.84 -9.57
N GLU A 648 1.70 -13.03 -9.70
CA GLU A 648 2.97 -13.36 -9.04
C GLU A 648 4.19 -13.24 -9.95
N MET A 649 4.01 -13.50 -11.25
CA MET A 649 5.13 -13.68 -12.17
C MET A 649 5.59 -12.39 -12.83
N GLN A 650 4.66 -11.46 -13.05
CA GLN A 650 4.89 -10.19 -13.73
C GLN A 650 3.88 -9.12 -13.32
N TYR A 651 4.27 -7.86 -13.49
CA TYR A 651 3.43 -6.69 -13.24
C TYR A 651 3.90 -5.48 -14.05
N TRP A 652 3.03 -4.50 -14.18
CA TRP A 652 3.39 -3.18 -14.68
C TRP A 652 3.99 -2.33 -13.56
N PHE A 653 5.14 -1.71 -13.81
CA PHE A 653 5.70 -0.65 -12.98
C PHE A 653 5.56 0.68 -13.70
N GLY A 654 4.55 1.46 -13.30
CA GLY A 654 3.98 2.58 -14.06
C GLY A 654 3.42 2.13 -15.41
N ASP A 655 3.48 3.01 -16.42
CA ASP A 655 2.99 2.73 -17.78
C ASP A 655 4.11 2.41 -18.79
N ALA A 656 5.36 2.35 -18.31
CA ALA A 656 6.54 2.16 -19.15
C ALA A 656 7.11 0.76 -19.07
N MET A 657 7.18 0.14 -17.88
CA MET A 657 7.91 -1.12 -17.68
C MET A 657 6.99 -2.27 -17.29
N LEU A 658 7.04 -3.35 -18.05
CA LEU A 658 6.55 -4.66 -17.63
C LEU A 658 7.71 -5.44 -17.01
N VAL A 659 7.60 -5.71 -15.71
CA VAL A 659 8.62 -6.37 -14.90
C VAL A 659 8.23 -7.83 -14.72
N GLY A 660 9.10 -8.75 -15.12
CA GLY A 660 9.01 -10.17 -14.83
C GLY A 660 10.10 -10.61 -13.87
N GLY A 661 10.05 -11.87 -13.43
CA GLY A 661 11.06 -12.42 -12.53
C GLY A 661 11.42 -13.87 -12.81
N VAL A 662 12.48 -14.31 -12.13
CA VAL A 662 12.85 -15.71 -11.99
C VAL A 662 12.72 -16.03 -10.51
N TYR A 663 11.94 -17.05 -10.19
CA TYR A 663 11.54 -17.35 -8.81
C TYR A 663 11.98 -18.73 -8.34
N GLU A 664 12.98 -19.31 -9.01
CA GLU A 664 13.58 -20.60 -8.68
C GLU A 664 15.10 -20.55 -8.89
N PRO A 665 15.89 -21.28 -8.08
CA PRO A 665 17.34 -21.28 -8.18
C PRO A 665 17.81 -21.95 -9.47
N GLY A 666 18.85 -21.39 -10.09
CA GLY A 666 19.49 -21.94 -11.29
C GLY A 666 18.71 -21.76 -12.59
N VAL A 667 17.56 -21.10 -12.56
CA VAL A 667 16.77 -20.81 -13.77
C VAL A 667 17.35 -19.59 -14.49
N SER A 668 17.61 -19.74 -15.79
CA SER A 668 18.26 -18.71 -16.62
C SER A 668 17.33 -18.09 -17.66
N LYS A 669 16.03 -18.39 -17.62
CA LYS A 669 15.02 -17.77 -18.48
C LYS A 669 13.78 -17.40 -17.68
N GLY A 670 13.27 -16.20 -17.91
CA GLY A 670 11.99 -15.76 -17.36
C GLY A 670 10.94 -15.73 -18.45
N ARG A 671 9.80 -16.38 -18.21
CA ARG A 671 8.66 -16.39 -19.14
C ARG A 671 7.70 -15.25 -18.79
N VAL A 672 7.42 -14.38 -19.75
CA VAL A 672 6.53 -13.22 -19.58
C VAL A 672 5.52 -13.13 -20.71
N TYR A 673 4.30 -12.72 -20.39
CA TYR A 673 3.27 -12.37 -21.36
C TYR A 673 3.30 -10.88 -21.66
N LEU A 674 3.28 -10.53 -22.94
CA LEU A 674 3.25 -9.15 -23.40
C LEU A 674 1.79 -8.79 -23.73
N PRO A 675 1.07 -8.02 -22.88
CA PRO A 675 -0.34 -7.77 -23.08
C PRO A 675 -0.61 -6.89 -24.31
N LYS A 676 -1.72 -7.18 -25.00
CA LYS A 676 -2.13 -6.50 -26.24
C LYS A 676 -3.12 -5.37 -25.95
N ALA A 677 -2.80 -4.16 -26.39
CA ALA A 677 -3.72 -3.03 -26.24
C ALA A 677 -4.98 -3.21 -27.11
N ALA A 678 -6.10 -2.64 -26.68
CA ALA A 678 -7.35 -2.64 -27.45
C ALA A 678 -7.16 -1.97 -28.83
N ASP A 679 -6.36 -0.91 -28.87
CA ASP A 679 -6.00 -0.17 -30.08
C ASP A 679 -4.81 -0.82 -30.79
N ALA A 680 -5.10 -1.84 -31.62
CA ALA A 680 -4.08 -2.57 -32.36
C ALA A 680 -3.37 -1.73 -33.45
N GLU A 681 -3.95 -0.59 -33.86
CA GLU A 681 -3.35 0.28 -34.88
C GLU A 681 -2.15 1.06 -34.30
N HIS A 682 -2.19 1.39 -33.01
CA HIS A 682 -1.16 2.15 -32.31
C HIS A 682 -0.27 1.29 -31.38
N ASP A 683 -0.59 0.00 -31.18
CA ASP A 683 0.23 -0.94 -30.41
C ASP A 683 1.54 -1.30 -31.15
N GLU A 684 2.68 -0.85 -30.63
CA GLU A 684 4.02 -1.10 -31.22
C GLU A 684 4.83 -2.19 -30.50
N GLY A 685 4.24 -2.87 -29.53
CA GLY A 685 4.91 -3.93 -28.80
C GLY A 685 5.83 -3.42 -27.69
N PHE A 686 6.86 -4.22 -27.44
CA PHE A 686 7.74 -4.11 -26.29
C PHE A 686 9.20 -4.22 -26.72
N MET A 687 10.08 -3.64 -25.92
CA MET A 687 11.53 -3.74 -26.05
C MET A 687 12.12 -4.30 -24.76
N ASN A 688 12.92 -5.36 -24.86
CA ASN A 688 13.70 -5.84 -23.72
C ASN A 688 14.75 -4.78 -23.35
N THR A 689 14.79 -4.35 -22.09
CA THR A 689 15.75 -3.34 -21.62
C THR A 689 17.11 -3.94 -21.30
N ASN A 690 17.24 -5.26 -21.34
CA ASN A 690 18.50 -5.99 -21.19
C ASN A 690 18.97 -6.53 -22.54
N ALA A 691 20.27 -6.79 -22.66
CA ALA A 691 20.84 -7.42 -23.84
C ALA A 691 20.10 -8.76 -24.15
N PRO A 692 19.80 -9.08 -25.43
CA PRO A 692 20.25 -8.40 -26.63
C PRO A 692 19.29 -7.30 -27.16
N PHE A 693 18.47 -6.70 -26.28
CA PHE A 693 17.61 -5.54 -26.60
C PHE A 693 16.56 -5.83 -27.68
N GLN A 694 15.89 -6.97 -27.56
CA GLN A 694 14.93 -7.48 -28.55
C GLN A 694 13.65 -6.64 -28.60
N TYR A 695 13.16 -6.38 -29.81
CA TYR A 695 11.80 -5.89 -30.04
C TYR A 695 10.85 -7.07 -30.21
N LEU A 696 9.73 -7.02 -29.50
CA LEU A 696 8.79 -8.13 -29.35
C LEU A 696 7.36 -7.60 -29.56
N ALA A 697 6.54 -8.33 -30.31
CA ALA A 697 5.15 -7.93 -30.53
C ALA A 697 4.30 -8.25 -29.30
N SER A 698 3.24 -7.48 -29.07
CA SER A 698 2.21 -7.75 -28.05
C SER A 698 1.38 -9.01 -28.37
N GLY A 699 0.63 -9.49 -27.39
CA GLY A 699 -0.30 -10.61 -27.52
C GLY A 699 0.36 -11.99 -27.48
N GLN A 700 1.57 -12.12 -26.92
CA GLN A 700 2.30 -13.39 -26.90
C GLN A 700 3.09 -13.61 -25.59
N TRP A 701 3.27 -14.88 -25.25
CA TRP A 701 4.25 -15.31 -24.26
C TRP A 701 5.65 -15.37 -24.88
N VAL A 702 6.64 -14.85 -24.18
CA VAL A 702 8.05 -14.84 -24.59
C VAL A 702 8.94 -15.39 -23.47
N ASP A 703 10.01 -16.09 -23.86
CA ASP A 703 11.08 -16.49 -22.95
C ASP A 703 12.24 -15.50 -23.08
N ILE A 704 12.53 -14.80 -21.99
CA ILE A 704 13.59 -13.78 -21.92
C ILE A 704 14.79 -14.37 -21.22
N ASP A 705 15.98 -14.15 -21.77
CA ASP A 705 17.23 -14.49 -21.09
C ASP A 705 17.29 -13.77 -19.75
N ALA A 706 17.55 -14.54 -18.71
CA ALA A 706 17.53 -14.09 -17.35
C ALA A 706 18.69 -14.69 -16.58
N GLU A 707 19.85 -14.96 -17.18
CA GLU A 707 21.04 -15.38 -16.42
C GLU A 707 21.39 -14.34 -15.33
N TRP A 708 21.47 -14.77 -14.06
CA TRP A 708 21.57 -13.86 -12.93
C TRP A 708 22.90 -13.08 -12.85
N HIS A 709 24.00 -13.64 -13.37
CA HIS A 709 25.29 -12.95 -13.53
C HIS A 709 25.37 -12.07 -14.79
N GLY A 710 24.44 -12.25 -15.73
CA GLY A 710 24.42 -11.58 -17.04
C GLY A 710 23.22 -10.65 -17.19
N ALA A 711 22.18 -11.17 -17.86
CA ALA A 711 20.99 -10.44 -18.28
C ALA A 711 20.11 -9.93 -17.12
N GLY A 712 20.15 -10.58 -15.94
CA GLY A 712 19.32 -10.18 -14.78
C GLY A 712 17.89 -10.72 -14.87
N ILE A 713 16.90 -9.94 -14.43
CA ILE A 713 15.47 -10.30 -14.54
C ILE A 713 14.85 -9.72 -15.82
N PRO A 714 13.76 -10.29 -16.35
CA PRO A 714 13.04 -9.70 -17.48
C PRO A 714 12.48 -8.31 -17.13
N VAL A 715 12.91 -7.28 -17.85
CA VAL A 715 12.31 -5.93 -17.79
C VAL A 715 12.08 -5.46 -19.22
N LEU A 716 10.82 -5.23 -19.55
CA LEU A 716 10.35 -4.98 -20.91
C LEU A 716 9.74 -3.57 -20.92
N ALA A 717 10.32 -2.66 -21.68
CA ALA A 717 9.74 -1.34 -21.88
C ALA A 717 8.67 -1.40 -22.98
N ARG A 718 7.53 -0.73 -22.77
CA ARG A 718 6.55 -0.51 -23.84
C ARG A 718 7.15 0.38 -24.91
N VAL A 719 7.09 -0.03 -26.17
CA VAL A 719 7.54 0.80 -27.29
C VAL A 719 6.63 2.05 -27.36
N GLY A 720 7.25 3.22 -27.45
CA GLY A 720 6.58 4.51 -27.32
C GLY A 720 6.64 5.14 -25.93
N ALA A 721 7.04 4.39 -24.90
CA ALA A 721 7.18 4.96 -23.56
C ALA A 721 8.49 5.74 -23.39
N ALA A 722 8.53 6.57 -22.36
CA ALA A 722 9.75 7.21 -21.88
C ALA A 722 9.90 7.04 -20.36
N ILE A 723 11.15 6.99 -19.87
CA ILE A 723 11.47 6.88 -18.45
C ILE A 723 12.41 8.04 -18.08
N PRO A 724 11.95 9.02 -17.28
CA PRO A 724 12.82 10.05 -16.72
C PRO A 724 13.81 9.43 -15.72
N VAL A 725 15.08 9.76 -15.89
CA VAL A 725 16.18 9.26 -15.07
C VAL A 725 17.06 10.38 -14.53
N GLY A 726 17.55 10.18 -13.31
CA GLY A 726 18.44 11.08 -12.60
C GLY A 726 19.87 10.57 -12.59
N ARG A 727 20.65 11.09 -11.62
CA ARG A 727 21.97 10.56 -11.30
C ARG A 727 21.84 9.20 -10.62
N ASP A 728 22.84 8.36 -10.75
CA ASP A 728 22.89 7.01 -10.14
C ASP A 728 23.46 7.03 -8.69
N VAL A 729 23.38 8.19 -8.05
CA VAL A 729 23.83 8.47 -6.69
C VAL A 729 22.74 9.22 -5.93
N GLN A 730 22.90 9.33 -4.62
CA GLN A 730 22.06 10.20 -3.81
C GLN A 730 22.28 11.67 -4.21
N VAL A 731 21.20 12.43 -4.29
CA VAL A 731 21.19 13.86 -4.61
C VAL A 731 20.47 14.63 -3.52
N LEU A 732 20.84 15.90 -3.34
CA LEU A 732 20.11 16.84 -2.50
C LEU A 732 18.74 17.10 -3.13
N SER A 733 17.65 16.93 -2.37
CA SER A 733 16.32 17.22 -2.92
C SER A 733 16.17 18.74 -3.13
N PRO A 734 15.47 19.19 -4.19
CA PRO A 734 15.42 20.62 -4.53
C PRO A 734 14.91 21.55 -3.40
N GLY A 735 14.05 21.04 -2.52
CA GLY A 735 13.48 21.77 -1.39
C GLY A 735 14.32 21.74 -0.11
N GLU A 736 15.45 21.04 -0.09
CA GLU A 736 16.33 21.03 1.09
C GLU A 736 17.11 22.33 1.21
N LYS A 737 17.08 22.91 2.43
CA LYS A 737 17.74 24.19 2.73
C LYS A 737 19.19 24.03 3.16
N GLU A 738 19.58 22.84 3.57
CA GLU A 738 20.91 22.52 4.09
C GLU A 738 21.47 21.29 3.36
N ASN A 739 22.76 21.31 3.04
CA ASN A 739 23.46 20.18 2.42
C ASN A 739 24.54 19.63 3.35
N VAL A 740 24.12 19.09 4.50
CA VAL A 740 25.03 18.62 5.56
C VAL A 740 25.91 17.46 5.14
N ALA A 741 25.52 16.72 4.10
CA ALA A 741 26.21 15.54 3.59
C ALA A 741 27.02 15.80 2.30
N ASP A 742 27.09 17.07 1.85
CA ASP A 742 27.77 17.45 0.59
C ASP A 742 27.29 16.64 -0.62
N LEU A 743 25.98 16.42 -0.70
CA LEU A 743 25.34 15.68 -1.80
C LEU A 743 25.37 16.52 -3.08
N PRO A 744 25.51 15.89 -4.26
CA PRO A 744 25.33 16.57 -5.54
C PRO A 744 23.90 17.09 -5.68
N GLN A 745 23.73 18.16 -6.44
CA GLN A 745 22.42 18.73 -6.75
C GLN A 745 21.63 17.79 -7.69
N ASP A 746 20.29 17.81 -7.60
CA ASP A 746 19.39 17.16 -8.57
C ASP A 746 19.20 18.02 -9.83
N ASP A 747 20.32 18.40 -10.45
CA ASP A 747 20.45 19.32 -11.58
C ASP A 747 20.61 18.62 -12.93
N TYR A 748 20.36 17.31 -12.98
CA TYR A 748 20.42 16.50 -14.19
C TYR A 748 19.12 15.72 -14.42
N ARG A 749 18.61 15.77 -15.66
CA ARG A 749 17.52 14.90 -16.10
C ARG A 749 17.83 14.29 -17.47
N GLY A 750 17.92 12.97 -17.48
CA GLY A 750 17.88 12.17 -18.69
C GLY A 750 16.49 11.60 -18.91
N VAL A 751 16.18 11.21 -20.15
CA VAL A 751 14.95 10.49 -20.49
C VAL A 751 15.30 9.36 -21.43
N GLU A 752 15.14 8.13 -20.95
CA GLU A 752 15.26 6.92 -21.76
C GLU A 752 13.99 6.76 -22.59
N ILE A 753 14.09 6.89 -23.90
CA ILE A 753 12.96 6.67 -24.81
C ILE A 753 13.07 5.30 -25.46
N PHE A 754 11.93 4.68 -25.76
CA PHE A 754 11.85 3.35 -26.37
C PHE A 754 11.16 3.45 -27.74
N PRO A 755 11.80 4.06 -28.75
CA PRO A 755 11.20 4.23 -30.07
C PRO A 755 11.04 2.90 -30.80
N PRO A 756 10.11 2.78 -31.75
CA PRO A 756 10.01 1.59 -32.60
C PRO A 756 11.29 1.40 -33.44
N LYS A 757 11.56 0.16 -33.83
CA LYS A 757 12.72 -0.18 -34.69
C LYS A 757 12.63 0.49 -36.08
N GLY A 758 11.43 0.65 -36.60
CA GLY A 758 11.15 1.35 -37.85
C GLY A 758 10.55 2.75 -37.62
N PRO A 759 9.89 3.33 -38.62
CA PRO A 759 9.05 4.50 -38.43
C PRO A 759 7.92 4.21 -37.43
N SER A 760 7.51 5.21 -36.68
CA SER A 760 6.30 5.12 -35.85
C SER A 760 5.08 4.83 -36.73
N LYS A 761 4.27 3.86 -36.31
CA LYS A 761 3.03 3.46 -37.02
C LYS A 761 2.15 4.67 -37.26
N ASN A 762 1.64 4.82 -38.47
CA ASN A 762 0.77 5.92 -38.88
C ASN A 762 1.36 7.33 -38.62
N GLY A 763 2.68 7.46 -38.45
CA GLY A 763 3.31 8.72 -38.09
C GLY A 763 2.95 9.19 -36.68
N GLN A 764 2.53 8.28 -35.80
CA GLN A 764 2.11 8.62 -34.45
C GLN A 764 3.23 9.29 -33.65
N TRP A 765 2.83 10.21 -32.79
CA TRP A 765 3.68 10.77 -31.75
C TRP A 765 3.40 10.04 -30.46
N HIS A 766 4.47 9.56 -29.82
CA HIS A 766 4.39 8.99 -28.50
C HIS A 766 4.68 10.06 -27.48
N GLU A 767 3.87 10.13 -26.43
CA GLU A 767 3.98 11.17 -25.41
C GLU A 767 4.09 10.54 -24.03
N THR A 768 4.97 11.08 -23.20
CA THR A 768 5.09 10.73 -21.79
C THR A 768 5.21 12.00 -20.97
N THR A 769 4.33 12.12 -19.98
CA THR A 769 4.36 13.21 -18.99
C THR A 769 4.78 12.65 -17.65
N TRP A 770 5.72 13.34 -16.99
CA TRP A 770 6.11 13.05 -15.61
C TRP A 770 6.00 14.30 -14.75
N TYR A 771 5.99 14.10 -13.43
CA TYR A 771 5.80 15.13 -12.43
C TYR A 771 7.04 15.27 -11.56
N GLU A 772 7.37 16.50 -11.19
CA GLU A 772 8.36 16.78 -10.15
C GLU A 772 7.86 17.90 -9.23
N ASP A 773 8.35 17.87 -8.00
CA ASP A 773 8.21 18.93 -7.01
C ASP A 773 9.52 19.05 -6.21
N ASP A 774 9.52 19.83 -5.13
CA ASP A 774 10.71 20.09 -4.33
C ASP A 774 11.22 18.90 -3.49
N GLY A 775 10.45 17.82 -3.38
CA GLY A 775 10.88 16.65 -2.64
C GLY A 775 10.78 16.76 -1.10
N VAL A 776 10.26 17.86 -0.55
CA VAL A 776 10.31 18.15 0.90
C VAL A 776 9.02 18.76 1.44
N SER A 777 8.41 19.71 0.73
CA SER A 777 7.33 20.54 1.26
C SER A 777 6.10 19.75 1.69
N ALA A 778 5.47 20.20 2.78
CA ALA A 778 4.15 19.74 3.19
C ALA A 778 3.10 19.98 2.09
N VAL A 779 2.05 19.17 2.05
CA VAL A 779 1.02 19.15 0.98
C VAL A 779 0.45 20.56 0.68
N GLY A 780 0.17 21.38 1.69
CA GLY A 780 -0.38 22.73 1.50
C GLY A 780 0.59 23.76 0.90
N LYS A 781 1.90 23.48 0.95
CA LYS A 781 2.97 24.34 0.43
C LYS A 781 3.59 23.79 -0.85
N ASN A 782 3.37 22.50 -1.14
CA ASN A 782 3.89 21.84 -2.31
C ASN A 782 3.38 22.49 -3.62
N ARG A 783 4.23 22.49 -4.65
CA ARG A 783 3.94 22.88 -6.02
C ARG A 783 4.47 21.79 -6.95
N ILE A 784 3.57 21.19 -7.71
CA ILE A 784 3.90 20.09 -8.61
C ILE A 784 3.87 20.62 -10.04
N SER A 785 4.99 20.51 -10.74
CA SER A 785 5.12 20.85 -12.16
C SER A 785 5.14 19.58 -12.99
N SER A 786 4.80 19.71 -14.28
CA SER A 786 4.81 18.60 -15.22
C SER A 786 5.78 18.86 -16.38
N TYR A 787 6.31 17.77 -16.90
CA TYR A 787 7.29 17.76 -17.97
C TYR A 787 6.88 16.70 -18.96
N THR A 788 6.85 17.05 -20.24
CA THR A 788 6.32 16.17 -21.28
C THR A 788 7.32 16.08 -22.41
N ILE A 789 7.75 14.85 -22.70
CA ILE A 789 8.45 14.52 -23.93
C ILE A 789 7.47 13.89 -24.90
N ALA A 790 7.48 14.37 -26.13
CA ALA A 790 6.80 13.74 -27.25
C ALA A 790 7.83 13.40 -28.33
N TYR A 791 7.74 12.23 -28.95
CA TYR A 791 8.64 11.87 -30.04
C TYR A 791 7.98 10.99 -31.10
N THR A 792 8.55 11.00 -32.31
CA THR A 792 8.18 10.10 -33.40
C THR A 792 9.43 9.63 -34.14
N ALA A 793 9.46 8.35 -34.51
CA ALA A 793 10.54 7.78 -35.31
C ALA A 793 10.24 7.95 -36.80
N THR A 794 11.19 8.50 -37.55
CA THR A 794 11.07 8.67 -39.01
C THR A 794 11.95 7.66 -39.74
N GLY A 795 11.41 6.96 -40.74
CA GLY A 795 12.17 6.05 -41.61
C GLY A 795 12.88 4.89 -40.89
N ALA A 796 13.41 3.91 -41.63
CA ALA A 796 14.28 2.86 -41.04
C ALA A 796 15.74 3.31 -40.84
N ALA A 797 16.14 4.41 -41.49
CA ALA A 797 17.46 5.05 -41.38
C ALA A 797 17.36 6.55 -41.06
N GLY A 798 16.18 7.01 -40.60
CA GLY A 798 15.91 8.43 -40.37
C GLY A 798 16.20 8.86 -38.93
N GLU A 799 15.50 9.89 -38.50
CA GLU A 799 15.73 10.60 -37.24
C GLU A 799 14.61 10.33 -36.24
N ILE A 800 14.91 10.48 -34.95
CA ILE A 800 13.91 10.65 -33.90
C ILE A 800 13.61 12.14 -33.81
N LYS A 801 12.39 12.53 -34.19
CA LYS A 801 11.91 13.90 -33.95
C LYS A 801 11.35 13.97 -32.55
N ALA A 802 11.82 14.92 -31.75
CA ALA A 802 11.39 15.09 -30.36
C ALA A 802 10.90 16.52 -30.11
N ARG A 803 9.88 16.63 -29.28
CA ARG A 803 9.39 17.89 -28.69
C ARG A 803 9.44 17.73 -27.18
N PHE A 804 9.87 18.78 -26.50
CA PHE A 804 9.86 18.83 -25.05
C PHE A 804 9.16 20.09 -24.56
N THR A 805 8.25 19.91 -23.59
CA THR A 805 7.51 21.00 -22.94
C THR A 805 7.63 20.89 -21.42
N ARG A 806 7.83 22.05 -20.77
CA ARG A 806 7.84 22.21 -19.32
C ARG A 806 6.61 23.03 -18.94
N ASP A 807 5.78 22.55 -18.03
CA ASP A 807 4.71 23.32 -17.39
C ASP A 807 5.06 23.53 -15.91
N GLU A 808 5.68 24.68 -15.65
CA GLU A 808 6.10 25.13 -14.32
C GLU A 808 5.16 26.21 -13.77
N SER A 809 3.94 26.34 -14.33
CA SER A 809 2.95 27.33 -13.90
C SER A 809 2.48 27.15 -12.45
N SER A 810 2.74 25.98 -11.85
CA SER A 810 2.55 25.74 -10.42
C SER A 810 3.47 26.59 -9.54
N GLY A 811 4.61 27.05 -10.06
CA GLY A 811 5.64 27.79 -9.34
C GLY A 811 6.83 26.95 -8.86
N PHE A 812 6.83 25.63 -9.09
CA PHE A 812 8.04 24.81 -8.94
C PHE A 812 8.84 24.79 -10.24
N GLU A 813 10.09 25.24 -10.20
CA GLU A 813 11.03 25.17 -11.31
C GLU A 813 12.07 24.08 -11.05
N ALA A 814 12.23 23.14 -11.96
CA ALA A 814 13.25 22.10 -11.76
C ALA A 814 14.68 22.67 -11.84
N PRO A 815 15.63 22.18 -11.00
CA PRO A 815 17.00 22.68 -11.00
C PRO A 815 17.75 22.45 -12.31
N TRP A 816 17.43 21.36 -13.02
CA TRP A 816 18.03 21.01 -14.31
C TRP A 816 17.58 21.95 -15.43
N LYS A 817 18.52 22.30 -16.32
CA LYS A 817 18.31 23.32 -17.38
C LYS A 817 18.07 22.72 -18.75
N THR A 818 18.77 21.64 -19.07
CA THR A 818 18.64 20.91 -20.33
C THR A 818 18.08 19.51 -20.07
N LEU A 819 17.57 18.86 -21.11
CA LEU A 819 17.09 17.49 -21.06
C LEU A 819 17.98 16.60 -21.92
N VAL A 820 18.44 15.47 -21.38
CA VAL A 820 19.21 14.50 -22.17
C VAL A 820 18.32 13.35 -22.64
N VAL A 821 18.03 13.28 -23.93
CA VAL A 821 17.35 12.12 -24.54
C VAL A 821 18.36 10.99 -24.72
N ILE A 822 18.01 9.80 -24.23
CA ILE A 822 18.86 8.61 -24.21
C ILE A 822 18.20 7.56 -25.09
N LEU A 823 18.89 7.16 -26.17
CA LEU A 823 18.42 6.10 -27.06
C LEU A 823 18.84 4.71 -26.55
N PRO A 824 18.07 3.65 -26.86
CA PRO A 824 18.45 2.30 -26.50
C PRO A 824 19.79 1.87 -27.12
N PRO A 825 20.53 0.92 -26.49
CA PRO A 825 21.77 0.42 -27.06
C PRO A 825 21.58 -0.12 -28.48
N GLY A 826 22.49 0.27 -29.39
CA GLY A 826 22.46 -0.12 -30.80
C GLY A 826 21.55 0.74 -31.69
N ASP A 827 20.78 1.67 -31.14
CA ASP A 827 20.07 2.68 -31.92
C ASP A 827 21.01 3.81 -32.32
N MET A 828 21.25 3.92 -33.63
CA MET A 828 22.21 4.85 -34.24
C MET A 828 21.53 6.09 -34.85
N ARG A 829 20.22 6.24 -34.67
CA ARG A 829 19.47 7.38 -35.22
C ARG A 829 19.89 8.67 -34.52
N LYS A 830 19.76 9.79 -35.22
CA LYS A 830 19.92 11.12 -34.62
C LYS A 830 18.62 11.56 -33.95
N VAL A 831 18.73 12.31 -32.87
CA VAL A 831 17.60 13.06 -32.29
C VAL A 831 17.63 14.48 -32.83
N VAL A 832 16.49 14.97 -33.31
CA VAL A 832 16.30 16.36 -33.77
C VAL A 832 15.10 16.97 -33.08
N ALA A 833 15.16 18.27 -32.76
CA ALA A 833 14.03 18.98 -32.19
C ALA A 833 12.98 19.31 -33.27
N GLU A 834 11.70 19.12 -32.97
CA GLU A 834 10.59 19.44 -33.88
C GLU A 834 10.59 20.90 -34.33
N ASP A 835 10.86 21.80 -33.38
CA ASP A 835 10.86 23.25 -33.57
C ASP A 835 12.19 23.81 -34.12
N GLY A 836 13.13 22.92 -34.46
CA GLY A 836 14.43 23.30 -35.01
C GLY A 836 15.43 23.82 -33.98
N ARG A 837 15.15 23.70 -32.67
CA ARG A 837 16.15 23.98 -31.62
C ARG A 837 17.38 23.10 -31.75
N ASP A 838 18.52 23.61 -31.27
CA ASP A 838 19.79 22.90 -31.28
C ASP A 838 19.74 21.64 -30.41
N VAL A 839 20.11 20.50 -31.00
CA VAL A 839 20.32 19.23 -30.29
C VAL A 839 21.79 18.86 -30.38
N VAL A 840 22.43 18.65 -29.23
CA VAL A 840 23.86 18.31 -29.14
C VAL A 840 24.03 16.82 -28.87
N GLU A 841 24.71 16.10 -29.77
CA GLU A 841 25.07 14.71 -29.55
C GLU A 841 26.21 14.61 -28.51
N LEU A 842 25.93 13.97 -27.38
CA LEU A 842 26.88 13.76 -26.27
C LEU A 842 27.65 12.43 -26.40
N GLY A 843 27.32 11.62 -27.41
CA GLY A 843 27.90 10.31 -27.67
C GLY A 843 27.46 9.23 -26.68
N PHE A 844 28.11 8.07 -26.81
CA PHE A 844 27.77 6.86 -26.07
C PHE A 844 28.16 6.91 -24.60
N ASP A 845 27.29 6.42 -23.72
CA ASP A 845 27.63 6.15 -22.33
C ASP A 845 28.29 4.77 -22.14
N ALA A 846 28.62 4.42 -20.89
CA ALA A 846 29.25 3.15 -20.54
C ALA A 846 28.36 1.91 -20.82
N GLN A 847 27.05 2.09 -21.06
CA GLN A 847 26.14 1.02 -21.46
C GLN A 847 25.92 0.97 -22.98
N GLY A 848 26.63 1.81 -23.75
CA GLY A 848 26.50 1.85 -25.20
C GLY A 848 25.23 2.56 -25.69
N ARG A 849 24.64 3.43 -24.88
CA ARG A 849 23.46 4.24 -25.23
C ARG A 849 23.89 5.58 -25.80
N ASN A 850 23.39 5.95 -26.97
CA ASN A 850 23.67 7.27 -27.52
C ASN A 850 22.79 8.34 -26.84
N ARG A 851 23.34 9.53 -26.62
CA ARG A 851 22.73 10.58 -25.79
C ARG A 851 22.71 11.91 -26.52
N PHE A 852 21.62 12.65 -26.37
CA PHE A 852 21.37 13.89 -27.07
C PHE A 852 20.83 14.93 -26.09
N GLU A 853 21.53 16.06 -25.96
CA GLU A 853 21.07 17.18 -25.14
C GLU A 853 20.14 18.08 -25.95
N LEU A 854 18.90 18.24 -25.47
CA LEU A 854 17.94 19.23 -25.94
C LEU A 854 18.09 20.48 -25.07
N LYS A 855 18.45 21.59 -25.71
CA LYS A 855 18.68 22.88 -25.04
C LYS A 855 17.43 23.73 -24.84
#